data_AF-A0A5C6GHL8-F1
#
_entry.id   AF-A0A5C6GHL8-F1
#
_cell.length_a   1.000
_cell.length_b   1.000
_cell.length_c   1.000
_cell.angle_alpha   90.00
_cell.angle_beta   90.00
_cell.angle_gamma   90.00
#
_symmetry.space_group_name_H-M   'P 1'
#
loop_
_entity.id
_entity.type
_entity.pdbx_description
1 polymer ?
#
loop_
_entity_poly.entity_id
_entity_poly.type
_entity_poly.pdbx_seq_one_letter_code
_entity_poly.pdbx_strand_id
1 'polypeptide(L)'
;MAPTPTALIPGPLQAALKSAWMGVASVHSDVSLLRETSAGTRRERLSGLLSELQFLCGLLHCIFCLSVNLQIQNQDVGDGPFDYVILDEIRVVVKNIAESAAKAPDDGLVVMTVTARFYRDLASQIATFAAYNFSVLHHTLSAGQPLPTSISSVPTVENLTPTLEKWLDVLNSRQYDRIMLEWASERGLVQARREFDPGYQLAVMGYAKFARTSLESNLESIKDSAKQLFAVPATNNFIQWAVELARSSWPDIYDFDATVRQPVITLIHDISLGRVTPLHYAAMLGLVDVVIGLLLGPQHTNLVNATGCFGTPLYCALVGSRVLQFGCRPSSWDSLIVEMGPADATLIKALLARGASGNYSICMQNMDNPIPLTHVAFVAATLLEDPDIFTMALDKRNPIQRDFKFMLSSSSIFYDKAETNRKLMSRIATVAFDHAMFVPDCGSPWLRGGTCYAIGKYMHDMNLYFNIMESELPFIGDDEFANVVRWCVADDDPIIETDAVFLERLAYDLRFDSDLCAWEDSDEGGTIVHLAVRESREEAIEELIRAYSDFEATDSQGRTPLMFVEDLSILSLLMDKCKAKTTPTDKNGQNIWHIAAARGDFEILERLCKKDPDKPTNINAVSHAGRTPLGEALMCFTNLGGDITNYEGKAMAARTLLEDKLVDVQLGTTNLPMTISGIVARLRDDELARKLAEVVI
;
A
#
# COMPACT_ATOMS: atom_id res chain seq x y z
N MET A 1 16.92 69.49 -12.67
CA MET A 1 16.40 68.32 -13.42
C MET A 1 17.06 68.27 -14.78
N ALA A 2 18.02 67.37 -14.92
CA ALA A 2 18.45 66.75 -16.18
C ALA A 2 18.95 65.36 -15.74
N PRO A 3 18.39 64.25 -16.25
CA PRO A 3 18.90 62.94 -15.91
C PRO A 3 20.31 62.80 -16.51
N THR A 4 21.24 62.38 -15.66
CA THR A 4 22.57 61.92 -16.05
C THR A 4 22.46 60.79 -17.08
N PRO A 5 23.39 60.69 -18.03
CA PRO A 5 23.32 59.72 -19.11
C PRO A 5 23.34 58.31 -18.54
N THR A 6 22.34 57.52 -18.93
CA THR A 6 22.37 56.06 -18.80
C THR A 6 23.68 55.55 -19.40
N ALA A 7 24.52 54.91 -18.59
CA ALA A 7 25.75 54.29 -19.05
C ALA A 7 25.43 53.37 -20.23
N LEU A 8 25.96 53.69 -21.41
CA LEU A 8 25.86 52.81 -22.56
C LEU A 8 26.56 51.50 -22.21
N ILE A 9 25.80 50.41 -22.22
CA ILE A 9 26.31 49.04 -22.23
C ILE A 9 27.30 48.93 -23.41
N PRO A 10 28.53 48.42 -23.24
CA PRO A 10 29.47 48.29 -24.35
C PRO A 10 28.88 47.41 -25.47
N GLY A 11 28.98 47.86 -26.72
CA GLY A 11 28.46 47.16 -27.92
C GLY A 11 28.79 45.66 -28.04
N PRO A 12 29.96 45.16 -27.59
CA PRO A 12 30.28 43.73 -27.60
C PRO A 12 29.43 42.91 -26.62
N LEU A 13 29.11 43.46 -25.45
CA LEU A 13 28.28 42.82 -24.43
C LEU A 13 26.82 42.75 -24.88
N GLN A 14 26.31 43.81 -25.51
CA GLN A 14 24.96 43.80 -26.08
C GLN A 14 24.83 42.81 -27.24
N ALA A 15 25.88 42.62 -28.05
CA ALA A 15 25.91 41.62 -29.12
C ALA A 15 26.00 40.18 -28.57
N ALA A 16 26.82 39.93 -27.55
CA ALA A 16 26.93 38.63 -26.89
C ALA A 16 25.63 38.24 -26.17
N LEU A 17 25.01 39.19 -25.45
CA LEU A 17 23.71 39.00 -24.79
C LEU A 17 22.59 38.76 -25.82
N LYS A 18 22.61 39.46 -26.95
CA LYS A 18 21.66 39.24 -28.05
C LYS A 18 21.87 37.88 -28.71
N SER A 19 23.10 37.41 -28.86
CA SER A 19 23.43 36.09 -29.42
C SER A 19 23.00 34.94 -28.49
N ALA A 20 23.29 35.04 -27.18
CA ALA A 20 22.87 34.06 -26.18
C ALA A 20 21.33 34.01 -26.04
N TRP A 21 20.67 35.17 -26.08
CA TRP A 21 19.21 35.25 -26.13
C TRP A 21 18.64 34.61 -27.40
N MET A 22 19.25 34.84 -28.57
CA MET A 22 18.85 34.19 -29.83
C MET A 22 19.04 32.67 -29.80
N GLY A 23 20.07 32.16 -29.12
CA GLY A 23 20.31 30.73 -28.92
C GLY A 23 19.23 30.07 -28.04
N VAL A 24 18.98 30.63 -26.85
CA VAL A 24 17.94 30.13 -25.92
C VAL A 24 16.54 30.28 -26.52
N ALA A 25 16.27 31.40 -27.21
CA ALA A 25 15.01 31.65 -27.90
C ALA A 25 14.82 30.70 -29.10
N SER A 26 15.89 30.32 -29.82
CA SER A 26 15.83 29.32 -30.88
C SER A 26 15.43 27.96 -30.32
N VAL A 27 16.09 27.48 -29.25
CA VAL A 27 15.77 26.18 -28.64
C VAL A 27 14.33 26.18 -28.10
N HIS A 28 13.89 27.28 -27.48
CA HIS A 28 12.51 27.43 -27.04
C HIS A 28 11.51 27.46 -28.21
N SER A 29 11.87 28.11 -29.32
CA SER A 29 11.08 28.14 -30.55
C SER A 29 10.95 26.76 -31.18
N ASP A 30 12.05 25.99 -31.24
CA ASP A 30 12.08 24.64 -31.81
C ASP A 30 11.22 23.66 -30.97
N VAL A 31 11.29 23.76 -29.64
CA VAL A 31 10.41 22.99 -28.71
C VAL A 31 8.95 23.42 -28.83
N SER A 32 8.68 24.70 -29.07
CA SER A 32 7.32 25.21 -29.31
C SER A 32 6.77 24.74 -30.66
N LEU A 33 7.59 24.70 -31.71
CA LEU A 33 7.23 24.19 -33.03
C LEU A 33 6.91 22.69 -32.99
N LEU A 34 7.69 21.90 -32.23
CA LEU A 34 7.39 20.49 -31.94
C LEU A 34 6.02 20.32 -31.28
N ARG A 35 5.67 21.20 -30.34
CA ARG A 35 4.39 21.18 -29.61
C ARG A 35 3.19 21.51 -30.52
N GLU A 36 3.37 22.43 -31.46
CA GLU A 36 2.33 22.81 -32.42
C GLU A 36 2.14 21.74 -33.51
N THR A 37 3.24 21.18 -34.03
CA THR A 37 3.22 20.15 -35.09
C THR A 37 2.76 18.76 -34.63
N SER A 38 2.71 18.50 -33.32
CA SER A 38 2.34 17.20 -32.73
C SER A 38 0.88 17.09 -32.27
N ALA A 39 -0.01 18.03 -32.62
CA ALA A 39 -1.41 18.06 -32.17
C ALA A 39 -2.18 16.73 -32.45
N GLY A 40 -2.90 16.23 -31.44
CA GLY A 40 -3.68 14.97 -31.49
C GLY A 40 -3.06 13.83 -30.67
N THR A 41 -3.30 12.58 -31.07
CA THR A 41 -2.85 11.34 -30.39
C THR A 41 -1.31 11.21 -30.23
N ARG A 42 -0.51 11.90 -31.04
CA ARG A 42 0.95 11.97 -30.88
C ARG A 42 1.39 12.87 -29.71
N ARG A 43 0.59 13.87 -29.33
CA ARG A 43 0.90 14.79 -28.23
C ARG A 43 0.88 14.10 -26.88
N GLU A 44 -0.08 13.19 -26.67
CA GLU A 44 -0.15 12.37 -25.45
C GLU A 44 1.12 11.51 -25.34
N ARG A 45 1.52 10.86 -26.45
CA ARG A 45 2.73 10.04 -26.56
C ARG A 45 4.05 10.80 -26.32
N LEU A 46 4.11 12.09 -26.69
CA LEU A 46 5.30 12.94 -26.56
C LEU A 46 5.30 13.86 -25.33
N SER A 47 4.20 13.85 -24.55
CA SER A 47 3.95 14.83 -23.50
C SER A 47 5.05 14.89 -22.44
N GLY A 48 5.49 13.75 -21.92
CA GLY A 48 6.56 13.66 -20.92
C GLY A 48 7.90 14.21 -21.44
N LEU A 49 8.30 13.83 -22.65
CA LEU A 49 9.51 14.33 -23.30
C LEU A 49 9.46 15.86 -23.50
N LEU A 50 8.33 16.38 -23.98
CA LEU A 50 8.13 17.81 -24.20
C LEU A 50 8.19 18.62 -22.90
N SER A 51 7.64 18.09 -21.80
CA SER A 51 7.74 18.72 -20.48
C SER A 51 9.19 18.79 -20.00
N GLU A 52 9.96 17.71 -20.13
CA GLU A 52 11.38 17.69 -19.73
C GLU A 52 12.23 18.66 -20.54
N LEU A 53 11.99 18.74 -21.86
CA LEU A 53 12.66 19.72 -22.72
C LEU A 53 12.30 21.16 -22.31
N GLN A 54 11.05 21.43 -21.94
CA GLN A 54 10.65 22.74 -21.43
C GLN A 54 11.33 23.09 -20.12
N PHE A 55 11.46 22.15 -19.18
CA PHE A 55 12.20 22.36 -17.93
C PHE A 55 13.67 22.64 -18.19
N LEU A 56 14.32 21.89 -19.08
CA LEU A 56 15.70 22.14 -19.49
C LEU A 56 15.86 23.55 -20.08
N CYS A 57 15.00 23.96 -21.01
CA CYS A 57 15.01 25.30 -21.60
C CYS A 57 14.82 26.40 -20.55
N GLY A 58 13.89 26.22 -19.62
CA GLY A 58 13.64 27.15 -18.52
C GLY A 58 14.85 27.29 -17.59
N LEU A 59 15.49 26.19 -17.22
CA LEU A 59 16.69 26.18 -16.39
C LEU A 59 17.85 26.92 -17.08
N LEU A 60 18.09 26.65 -18.37
CA LEU A 60 19.11 27.37 -19.15
C LEU A 60 18.85 28.87 -19.21
N HIS A 61 17.57 29.27 -19.32
CA HIS A 61 17.17 30.67 -19.25
C HIS A 61 17.45 31.28 -17.87
N CYS A 62 17.16 30.57 -16.78
CA CYS A 62 17.46 31.03 -15.42
C CYS A 62 18.96 31.20 -15.18
N ILE A 63 19.79 30.23 -15.61
CA ILE A 63 21.26 30.31 -15.51
C ILE A 63 21.78 31.53 -16.28
N PHE A 64 21.23 31.79 -17.47
CA PHE A 64 21.54 32.98 -18.26
C PHE A 64 21.17 34.27 -17.52
N CYS A 65 19.95 34.38 -16.97
CA CYS A 65 19.55 35.57 -16.21
C CYS A 65 20.43 35.78 -14.96
N LEU A 66 20.83 34.70 -14.29
CA LEU A 66 21.71 34.74 -13.12
C LEU A 66 23.11 35.24 -13.49
N SER A 67 23.68 34.81 -14.62
CA SER A 67 25.00 35.29 -15.07
C SER A 67 25.00 36.78 -15.42
N VAL A 68 23.87 37.30 -15.95
CA VAL A 68 23.67 38.73 -16.19
C VAL A 68 23.59 39.52 -14.88
N ASN A 69 22.88 38.99 -13.88
CA ASN A 69 22.64 39.68 -12.61
C ASN A 69 23.88 39.71 -11.68
N LEU A 70 24.81 38.76 -11.82
CA LEU A 70 25.98 38.60 -10.94
C LEU A 70 27.21 39.44 -11.35
N GLN A 71 27.09 40.39 -12.28
CA GLN A 71 28.19 41.32 -12.58
C GLN A 71 28.52 42.22 -11.36
N ILE A 72 29.64 41.95 -10.68
CA ILE A 72 30.27 42.88 -9.75
C ILE A 72 30.89 44.02 -10.56
N GLN A 73 30.49 45.25 -10.25
CA GLN A 73 31.08 46.47 -10.80
C GLN A 73 32.61 46.46 -10.56
N ASN A 74 33.41 46.60 -11.64
CA ASN A 74 34.86 46.90 -11.67
C ASN A 74 35.88 45.78 -11.99
N GLN A 75 35.63 44.90 -12.97
CA GLN A 75 36.74 44.24 -13.68
C GLN A 75 36.65 44.44 -15.19
N ASP A 76 37.76 44.87 -15.80
CA ASP A 76 37.92 45.03 -17.25
C ASP A 76 37.76 43.68 -17.94
N VAL A 77 36.84 43.64 -18.89
CA VAL A 77 36.47 42.46 -19.67
C VAL A 77 37.53 42.23 -20.75
N GLY A 78 38.12 41.02 -20.78
CA GLY A 78 38.94 40.59 -21.91
C GLY A 78 38.12 40.54 -23.20
N ASP A 79 38.62 41.19 -24.26
CA ASP A 79 38.03 41.17 -25.61
C ASP A 79 38.09 39.75 -26.20
N GLY A 80 37.02 38.98 -26.03
CA GLY A 80 36.83 37.70 -26.68
C GLY A 80 35.34 37.41 -26.87
N PRO A 81 34.91 36.84 -28.01
CA PRO A 81 33.53 36.38 -28.18
C PRO A 81 33.23 35.28 -27.16
N PHE A 82 32.11 35.42 -26.44
CA PHE A 82 31.56 34.35 -25.61
C PHE A 82 31.19 33.15 -26.49
N ASP A 83 31.97 32.08 -26.41
CA ASP A 83 31.73 30.83 -27.15
C ASP A 83 31.09 29.80 -26.20
N TYR A 84 29.75 29.73 -26.20
CA TYR A 84 29.02 28.79 -25.34
C TYR A 84 28.92 27.41 -26.01
N VAL A 85 30.02 26.66 -26.02
CA VAL A 85 30.08 25.26 -26.48
C VAL A 85 28.98 24.39 -25.84
N ILE A 86 28.64 24.65 -24.56
CA ILE A 86 27.56 23.97 -23.81
C ILE A 86 26.19 24.17 -24.46
N LEU A 87 25.88 25.39 -24.91
CA LEU A 87 24.58 25.71 -25.51
C LEU A 87 24.47 25.15 -26.92
N ASP A 88 25.58 25.13 -27.68
CA ASP A 88 25.60 24.52 -29.02
C ASP A 88 25.49 22.99 -28.95
N GLU A 89 26.13 22.31 -27.99
CA GLU A 89 25.96 20.87 -27.80
C GLU A 89 24.55 20.51 -27.32
N ILE A 90 23.98 21.26 -26.37
CA ILE A 90 22.58 21.08 -25.96
C ILE A 90 21.63 21.33 -27.13
N ARG A 91 21.91 22.32 -27.99
CA ARG A 91 21.10 22.62 -29.18
C ARG A 91 21.17 21.51 -30.22
N VAL A 92 22.34 20.90 -30.43
CA VAL A 92 22.50 19.70 -31.28
C VAL A 92 21.70 18.53 -30.72
N VAL A 93 21.73 18.31 -29.41
CA VAL A 93 20.96 17.25 -28.74
C VAL A 93 19.46 17.51 -28.87
N VAL A 94 19.00 18.73 -28.57
CA VAL A 94 17.57 19.09 -28.69
C VAL A 94 17.10 18.95 -30.14
N LYS A 95 17.93 19.32 -31.11
CA LYS A 95 17.67 19.13 -32.54
C LYS A 95 17.59 17.64 -32.91
N ASN A 96 18.54 16.82 -32.46
CA ASN A 96 18.53 15.37 -32.69
C ASN A 96 17.29 14.71 -32.04
N ILE A 97 16.90 15.19 -30.85
CA ILE A 97 15.69 14.77 -30.16
C ILE A 97 14.44 15.18 -30.96
N ALA A 98 14.41 16.41 -31.47
CA ALA A 98 13.31 16.94 -32.29
C ALA A 98 13.11 16.15 -33.60
N GLU A 99 14.21 15.83 -34.29
CA GLU A 99 14.19 15.15 -35.59
C GLU A 99 13.85 13.65 -35.45
N SER A 100 14.20 13.03 -34.32
CA SER A 100 14.03 11.59 -34.10
C SER A 100 12.74 11.23 -33.35
N ALA A 101 12.20 12.10 -32.50
CA ALA A 101 11.12 11.77 -31.57
C ALA A 101 9.80 11.40 -32.28
N ALA A 102 9.51 12.01 -33.42
CA ALA A 102 8.27 11.78 -34.16
C ALA A 102 8.17 10.37 -34.79
N LYS A 103 9.31 9.67 -34.96
CA LYS A 103 9.40 8.35 -35.61
C LYS A 103 9.93 7.25 -34.68
N ALA A 104 10.33 7.59 -33.45
CA ALA A 104 10.92 6.65 -32.52
C ALA A 104 9.88 5.62 -31.99
N PRO A 105 10.28 4.34 -31.79
CA PRO A 105 9.51 3.38 -31.00
C PRO A 105 9.44 3.83 -29.53
N ASP A 106 8.57 3.20 -28.73
CA ASP A 106 8.36 3.61 -27.32
C ASP A 106 9.64 3.53 -26.49
N ASP A 107 10.48 2.51 -26.69
CA ASP A 107 11.80 2.40 -26.05
C ASP A 107 12.73 3.56 -26.43
N GLY A 108 12.66 3.99 -27.69
CA GLY A 108 13.39 5.16 -28.18
C GLY A 108 12.93 6.45 -27.49
N LEU A 109 11.63 6.62 -27.29
CA LEU A 109 11.05 7.76 -26.57
C LEU A 109 11.47 7.79 -25.09
N VAL A 110 11.55 6.62 -24.44
CA VAL A 110 12.06 6.50 -23.07
C VAL A 110 13.52 6.95 -22.99
N VAL A 111 14.38 6.44 -23.86
CA VAL A 111 15.81 6.84 -23.92
C VAL A 111 15.93 8.35 -24.13
N MET A 112 15.17 8.94 -25.05
CA MET A 112 15.20 10.38 -25.32
C MET A 112 14.74 11.22 -24.12
N THR A 113 13.74 10.75 -23.38
CA THR A 113 13.25 11.41 -22.15
C THR A 113 14.30 11.34 -21.05
N VAL A 114 14.96 10.20 -20.90
CA VAL A 114 16.09 10.01 -19.97
C VAL A 114 17.25 10.94 -20.35
N THR A 115 17.54 11.11 -21.64
CA THR A 115 18.54 12.05 -22.16
C THR A 115 18.20 13.51 -21.85
N ALA A 116 16.96 13.95 -22.07
CA ALA A 116 16.53 15.30 -21.72
C ALA A 116 16.69 15.57 -20.21
N ARG A 117 16.28 14.62 -19.36
CA ARG A 117 16.49 14.69 -17.90
C ARG A 117 17.96 14.72 -17.53
N PHE A 118 18.81 13.92 -18.20
CA PHE A 118 20.26 13.90 -17.95
C PHE A 118 20.87 15.30 -18.10
N TYR A 119 20.57 15.98 -19.20
CA TYR A 119 21.07 17.33 -19.42
C TYR A 119 20.50 18.36 -18.46
N ARG A 120 19.22 18.22 -18.10
CA ARG A 120 18.59 19.09 -17.11
C ARG A 120 19.30 18.97 -15.76
N ASP A 121 19.52 17.74 -15.30
CA ASP A 121 20.17 17.48 -14.03
C ASP A 121 21.65 17.92 -14.06
N LEU A 122 22.37 17.65 -15.15
CA LEU A 122 23.74 18.10 -15.35
C LEU A 122 23.84 19.64 -15.35
N ALA A 123 22.97 20.33 -16.08
CA ALA A 123 22.92 21.79 -16.11
C ALA A 123 22.59 22.37 -14.73
N SER A 124 21.69 21.73 -13.98
CA SER A 124 21.37 22.12 -12.60
C SER A 124 22.56 21.93 -11.67
N GLN A 125 23.27 20.80 -11.80
CA GLN A 125 24.47 20.53 -10.99
C GLN A 125 25.57 21.54 -11.28
N ILE A 126 25.83 21.85 -12.56
CA ILE A 126 26.78 22.90 -12.94
C ILE A 126 26.37 24.25 -12.33
N ALA A 127 25.09 24.61 -12.39
CA ALA A 127 24.58 25.85 -11.79
C ALA A 127 24.78 25.88 -10.26
N THR A 128 24.49 24.79 -9.55
CA THR A 128 24.66 24.68 -8.10
C THR A 128 26.13 24.68 -7.69
N PHE A 129 26.99 23.90 -8.36
CA PHE A 129 28.42 23.82 -8.05
C PHE A 129 29.13 25.15 -8.26
N ALA A 130 28.74 25.87 -9.32
CA ALA A 130 29.33 27.14 -9.68
C ALA A 130 28.78 28.31 -8.83
N ALA A 131 27.61 28.15 -8.21
CA ALA A 131 27.09 29.09 -7.22
C ALA A 131 27.88 29.09 -5.89
N TYR A 132 28.65 28.03 -5.57
CA TYR A 132 29.49 28.02 -4.36
C TYR A 132 30.85 28.71 -4.53
N ASN A 133 31.28 29.00 -5.78
CA ASN A 133 32.49 29.77 -6.05
C ASN A 133 32.30 30.69 -7.27
N PHE A 134 31.62 31.82 -7.02
CA PHE A 134 31.17 32.78 -8.02
C PHE A 134 32.26 33.33 -8.96
N SER A 135 33.51 33.37 -8.50
CA SER A 135 34.67 33.78 -9.31
C SER A 135 35.03 32.75 -10.39
N VAL A 136 34.82 31.46 -10.11
CA VAL A 136 35.08 30.36 -11.04
C VAL A 136 34.00 30.30 -12.11
N LEU A 137 32.72 30.42 -11.75
CA LEU A 137 31.62 30.51 -12.74
C LEU A 137 31.85 31.63 -13.75
N HIS A 138 32.26 32.80 -13.24
CA HIS A 138 32.56 33.96 -14.08
C HIS A 138 33.78 33.72 -14.98
N HIS A 139 34.84 33.09 -14.46
CA HIS A 139 36.06 32.79 -15.23
C HIS A 139 35.83 31.68 -16.28
N THR A 140 35.06 30.64 -15.97
CA THR A 140 34.73 29.54 -16.90
C THR A 140 33.86 30.03 -18.05
N LEU A 141 32.88 30.90 -17.75
CA LEU A 141 32.01 31.50 -18.76
C LEU A 141 32.71 32.57 -19.61
N SER A 142 33.63 33.35 -19.03
CA SER A 142 34.34 34.43 -19.74
C SER A 142 35.58 33.96 -20.51
N ALA A 143 36.25 32.89 -20.08
CA ALA A 143 37.43 32.36 -20.75
C ALA A 143 37.13 31.46 -21.98
N GLY A 144 35.85 31.18 -22.27
CA GLY A 144 35.47 30.28 -23.37
C GLY A 144 36.14 28.90 -23.26
N GLN A 145 36.47 28.45 -22.04
CA GLN A 145 37.06 27.14 -21.84
C GLN A 145 36.01 26.10 -22.24
N PRO A 146 36.30 25.22 -23.22
CA PRO A 146 35.36 24.20 -23.62
C PRO A 146 35.04 23.34 -22.40
N LEU A 147 33.77 22.94 -22.24
CA LEU A 147 33.50 21.68 -21.55
C LEU A 147 34.47 20.67 -22.17
N PRO A 148 35.29 19.96 -21.39
CA PRO A 148 36.36 19.15 -21.96
C PRO A 148 35.82 18.29 -23.07
N THR A 149 36.53 18.31 -24.20
CA THR A 149 36.15 17.87 -25.56
C THR A 149 35.65 16.41 -25.66
N SER A 150 35.50 15.73 -24.54
CA SER A 150 34.84 14.45 -24.34
C SER A 150 33.31 14.49 -24.13
N ILE A 151 32.68 15.67 -24.04
CA ILE A 151 31.22 15.80 -23.76
C ILE A 151 30.35 15.81 -25.04
N SER A 152 30.96 15.94 -26.22
CA SER A 152 30.26 15.94 -27.53
C SER A 152 29.66 14.58 -27.94
N SER A 153 29.65 13.56 -27.08
CA SER A 153 29.13 12.22 -27.37
C SER A 153 28.12 11.76 -26.31
N VAL A 154 27.04 12.50 -26.12
CA VAL A 154 25.90 11.95 -25.36
C VAL A 154 25.15 10.96 -26.23
N PRO A 155 24.75 9.80 -25.69
CA PRO A 155 24.17 8.76 -26.49
C PRO A 155 22.83 9.20 -27.09
N THR A 156 22.78 9.21 -28.41
CA THR A 156 21.53 9.09 -29.16
C THR A 156 21.04 7.64 -29.09
N VAL A 157 19.77 7.38 -29.39
CA VAL A 157 19.20 6.01 -29.41
C VAL A 157 20.05 5.05 -30.27
N GLU A 158 20.70 5.56 -31.32
CA GLU A 158 21.56 4.78 -32.23
C GLU A 158 22.99 4.53 -31.69
N ASN A 159 23.50 5.34 -30.75
CA ASN A 159 24.88 5.26 -30.24
C ASN A 159 24.95 4.84 -28.76
N LEU A 160 23.85 4.34 -28.18
CA LEU A 160 23.77 4.04 -26.75
C LEU A 160 24.77 2.95 -26.33
N THR A 161 24.78 1.82 -27.04
CA THR A 161 25.70 0.70 -26.80
C THR A 161 27.18 1.11 -26.82
N PRO A 162 27.73 1.68 -27.92
CA PRO A 162 29.14 2.04 -27.96
C PRO A 162 29.50 3.12 -26.93
N THR A 163 28.54 3.96 -26.54
CA THR A 163 28.75 4.96 -25.48
C THR A 163 28.83 4.31 -24.10
N LEU A 164 27.97 3.33 -23.81
CA LEU A 164 28.05 2.55 -22.57
C LEU A 164 29.35 1.75 -22.48
N GLU A 165 29.80 1.14 -23.58
CA GLU A 165 31.10 0.46 -23.65
C GLU A 165 32.24 1.42 -23.34
N LYS A 166 32.26 2.58 -24.00
CA LYS A 166 33.26 3.63 -23.75
C LYS A 166 33.24 4.11 -22.30
N TRP A 167 32.07 4.31 -21.70
CA TRP A 167 31.96 4.67 -20.29
C TRP A 167 32.48 3.56 -19.38
N LEU A 168 32.13 2.30 -19.63
CA LEU A 168 32.65 1.17 -18.87
C LEU A 168 34.17 1.01 -19.02
N ASP A 169 34.74 1.29 -20.19
CA ASP A 169 36.19 1.30 -20.40
C ASP A 169 36.89 2.38 -19.55
N VAL A 170 36.28 3.58 -19.49
CA VAL A 170 36.75 4.66 -18.61
C VAL A 170 36.65 4.24 -17.14
N LEU A 171 35.51 3.67 -16.72
CA LEU A 171 35.28 3.25 -15.34
C LEU A 171 36.16 2.07 -14.90
N ASN A 172 36.52 1.18 -15.83
CA ASN A 172 37.44 0.05 -15.59
C ASN A 172 38.91 0.39 -15.83
N SER A 173 39.24 1.64 -16.20
CA SER A 173 40.60 2.06 -16.48
C SER A 173 41.52 1.90 -15.27
N ARG A 174 42.74 1.41 -15.51
CA ARG A 174 43.79 1.27 -14.47
C ARG A 174 44.14 2.59 -13.78
N GLN A 175 43.85 3.72 -14.40
CA GLN A 175 44.06 5.04 -13.81
C GLN A 175 43.26 5.25 -12.52
N TYR A 176 42.08 4.64 -12.43
CA TYR A 176 41.19 4.77 -11.28
C TYR A 176 41.23 3.54 -10.36
N ASP A 177 42.01 2.51 -10.68
CA ASP A 177 42.20 1.32 -9.84
C ASP A 177 43.20 1.62 -8.72
N ARG A 178 42.81 2.51 -7.81
CA ARG A 178 43.63 2.97 -6.69
C ARG A 178 42.86 3.05 -5.38
N ILE A 179 43.58 2.80 -4.29
CA ILE A 179 43.09 3.02 -2.94
C ILE A 179 42.76 4.52 -2.76
N MET A 180 41.65 4.80 -2.07
CA MET A 180 41.27 6.16 -1.68
C MET A 180 42.31 6.74 -0.71
N LEU A 181 42.72 7.98 -0.93
CA LEU A 181 43.69 8.66 -0.07
C LEU A 181 43.01 9.27 1.16
N GLU A 182 43.83 9.82 2.06
CA GLU A 182 43.34 10.67 3.14
C GLU A 182 42.53 11.87 2.59
N TRP A 183 41.53 12.31 3.36
CA TRP A 183 40.50 13.25 2.94
C TRP A 183 41.02 14.51 2.23
N ALA A 184 42.09 15.13 2.75
CA ALA A 184 42.66 16.35 2.19
C ALA A 184 43.31 16.12 0.82
N SER A 185 44.06 15.02 0.68
CA SER A 185 44.70 14.63 -0.59
C SER A 185 43.65 14.18 -1.61
N GLU A 186 42.64 13.44 -1.16
CA GLU A 186 41.54 12.99 -2.01
C GLU A 186 40.74 14.17 -2.55
N ARG A 187 40.49 15.21 -1.74
CA ARG A 187 39.85 16.46 -2.20
C ARG A 187 40.59 17.09 -3.38
N GLY A 188 41.90 17.28 -3.24
CA GLY A 188 42.72 17.87 -4.29
C GLY A 188 42.70 17.04 -5.58
N LEU A 189 42.79 15.71 -5.48
CA LEU A 189 42.73 14.81 -6.63
C LEU A 189 41.38 14.81 -7.33
N VAL A 190 40.27 14.74 -6.57
CA VAL A 190 38.93 14.74 -7.14
C VAL A 190 38.63 16.07 -7.82
N GLN A 191 39.04 17.20 -7.21
CA GLN A 191 38.89 18.52 -7.81
C GLN A 191 39.70 18.65 -9.11
N ALA A 192 40.97 18.23 -9.10
CA ALA A 192 41.79 18.20 -10.32
C ALA A 192 41.21 17.27 -11.39
N ARG A 193 40.67 16.10 -11.01
CA ARG A 193 39.99 15.20 -11.96
C ARG A 193 38.79 15.87 -12.61
N ARG A 194 37.94 16.53 -11.84
CA ARG A 194 36.76 17.25 -12.37
C ARG A 194 37.16 18.39 -13.31
N GLU A 195 38.30 19.03 -13.06
CA GLU A 195 38.82 20.13 -13.89
C GLU A 195 39.49 19.64 -15.19
N PHE A 196 40.35 18.63 -15.11
CA PHE A 196 41.20 18.19 -16.23
C PHE A 196 40.70 16.95 -16.97
N ASP A 197 39.76 16.19 -16.40
CA ASP A 197 39.26 14.92 -16.94
C ASP A 197 37.79 14.64 -16.50
N PRO A 198 36.82 15.42 -16.99
CA PRO A 198 35.41 15.25 -16.61
C PRO A 198 34.77 14.03 -17.28
N GLY A 199 35.46 13.39 -18.23
CA GLY A 199 34.98 12.20 -18.92
C GLY A 199 34.66 11.07 -17.93
N TYR A 200 35.39 11.00 -16.81
CA TYR A 200 35.09 10.07 -15.72
C TYR A 200 33.75 10.37 -15.04
N GLN A 201 33.51 11.62 -14.63
CA GLN A 201 32.26 12.00 -13.97
C GLN A 201 31.06 11.82 -14.90
N LEU A 202 31.24 12.14 -16.19
CA LEU A 202 30.27 11.88 -17.24
C LEU A 202 29.98 10.38 -17.37
N ALA A 203 31.00 9.53 -17.36
CA ALA A 203 30.85 8.08 -17.41
C ALA A 203 30.12 7.53 -16.18
N VAL A 204 30.44 8.03 -14.98
CA VAL A 204 29.77 7.65 -13.72
C VAL A 204 28.27 7.94 -13.79
N MET A 205 27.91 9.18 -14.13
CA MET A 205 26.52 9.62 -14.15
C MET A 205 25.74 9.04 -15.34
N GLY A 206 26.37 9.03 -16.51
CA GLY A 206 25.80 8.47 -17.73
C GLY A 206 25.51 6.98 -17.57
N TYR A 207 26.50 6.20 -17.14
CA TYR A 207 26.30 4.76 -16.95
C TYR A 207 25.17 4.48 -15.94
N ALA A 208 25.19 5.12 -14.77
CA ALA A 208 24.15 4.91 -13.76
C ALA A 208 22.73 5.24 -14.27
N LYS A 209 22.59 6.24 -15.16
CA LYS A 209 21.30 6.69 -15.68
C LYS A 209 20.80 5.86 -16.85
N PHE A 210 21.69 5.36 -17.71
CA PHE A 210 21.34 4.68 -18.96
C PHE A 210 21.54 3.15 -18.94
N ALA A 211 22.25 2.60 -17.96
CA ALA A 211 22.54 1.16 -17.93
C ALA A 211 21.26 0.30 -17.88
N ARG A 212 20.18 0.77 -17.22
CA ARG A 212 18.89 0.06 -17.19
C ARG A 212 18.23 -0.03 -18.57
N THR A 213 18.30 1.03 -19.38
CA THR A 213 17.63 1.09 -20.70
C THR A 213 18.25 0.20 -21.79
N SER A 214 19.45 -0.34 -21.58
CA SER A 214 20.20 -1.05 -22.64
C SER A 214 20.31 -2.56 -22.44
N LEU A 215 20.04 -3.05 -21.23
CA LEU A 215 20.26 -4.47 -20.86
C LEU A 215 19.13 -5.41 -21.33
N GLU A 216 18.03 -4.90 -21.89
CA GLU A 216 16.92 -5.72 -22.42
C GLU A 216 17.18 -6.23 -23.85
N SER A 217 18.21 -5.73 -24.54
CA SER A 217 18.61 -6.18 -25.88
C SER A 217 19.99 -6.86 -25.83
N ASN A 218 20.11 -8.05 -26.41
CA ASN A 218 21.31 -8.93 -26.36
C ASN A 218 22.63 -8.19 -26.65
N LEU A 219 23.34 -7.81 -25.59
CA LEU A 219 24.64 -7.14 -25.64
C LEU A 219 25.63 -7.87 -24.71
N GLU A 220 26.16 -8.99 -25.19
CA GLU A 220 27.15 -9.80 -24.46
C GLU A 220 28.44 -9.01 -24.13
N SER A 221 28.85 -8.07 -24.99
CA SER A 221 30.06 -7.25 -24.79
C SER A 221 30.00 -6.37 -23.54
N ILE A 222 28.87 -5.66 -23.34
CA ILE A 222 28.66 -4.80 -22.16
C ILE A 222 28.58 -5.62 -20.88
N LYS A 223 28.06 -6.85 -20.95
CA LYS A 223 27.90 -7.72 -19.78
C LYS A 223 29.23 -8.03 -19.11
N ASP A 224 30.30 -8.24 -19.88
CA ASP A 224 31.60 -8.59 -19.31
C ASP A 224 32.31 -7.37 -18.67
N SER A 225 32.29 -6.21 -19.33
CA SER A 225 32.82 -4.97 -18.75
C SER A 225 32.02 -4.52 -17.52
N ALA A 226 30.70 -4.75 -17.50
CA ALA A 226 29.87 -4.50 -16.32
C ALA A 226 30.20 -5.51 -15.19
N LYS A 227 30.35 -6.81 -15.48
CA LYS A 227 30.79 -7.81 -14.48
C LYS A 227 32.15 -7.44 -13.88
N GLN A 228 33.06 -6.89 -14.67
CA GLN A 228 34.36 -6.42 -14.19
C GLN A 228 34.20 -5.27 -13.18
N LEU A 229 33.37 -4.27 -13.50
CA LEU A 229 33.13 -3.14 -12.60
C LEU A 229 32.43 -3.60 -11.31
N PHE A 230 31.42 -4.47 -11.42
CA PHE A 230 30.64 -4.98 -10.30
C PHE A 230 31.22 -6.25 -9.67
N ALA A 231 32.52 -6.54 -9.86
CA ALA A 231 33.15 -7.74 -9.34
C ALA A 231 33.10 -7.80 -7.80
N VAL A 232 32.97 -9.02 -7.26
CA VAL A 232 32.96 -9.29 -5.82
C VAL A 232 34.18 -10.16 -5.46
N PRO A 233 35.03 -9.76 -4.48
CA PRO A 233 34.95 -8.55 -3.67
C PRO A 233 35.14 -7.26 -4.49
N ALA A 234 34.63 -6.14 -3.97
CA ALA A 234 34.66 -4.85 -4.66
C ALA A 234 36.10 -4.44 -5.04
N THR A 235 36.29 -4.07 -6.30
CA THR A 235 37.55 -3.53 -6.82
C THR A 235 37.73 -2.06 -6.42
N ASN A 236 38.95 -1.51 -6.53
CA ASN A 236 39.10 -0.07 -6.27
C ASN A 236 38.36 0.78 -7.31
N ASN A 237 38.29 0.31 -8.56
CA ASN A 237 37.44 0.93 -9.59
C ASN A 237 35.99 1.05 -9.12
N PHE A 238 35.43 -0.03 -8.56
CA PHE A 238 34.09 0.00 -7.99
C PHE A 238 33.96 1.03 -6.87
N ILE A 239 34.90 1.04 -5.91
CA ILE A 239 34.87 1.99 -4.78
C ILE A 239 34.91 3.44 -5.29
N GLN A 240 35.79 3.73 -6.25
CA GLN A 240 35.92 5.05 -6.85
C GLN A 240 34.65 5.47 -7.59
N TRP A 241 34.07 4.57 -8.38
CA TRP A 241 32.82 4.80 -9.10
C TRP A 241 31.65 5.02 -8.14
N ALA A 242 31.48 4.14 -7.15
CA ALA A 242 30.40 4.17 -6.17
C ALA A 242 30.39 5.47 -5.33
N VAL A 243 31.57 5.93 -4.92
CA VAL A 243 31.73 7.17 -4.15
C VAL A 243 31.55 8.41 -5.03
N GLU A 244 32.06 8.40 -6.27
CA GLU A 244 31.83 9.52 -7.19
C GLU A 244 30.36 9.62 -7.61
N LEU A 245 29.66 8.49 -7.74
CA LEU A 245 28.23 8.43 -7.97
C LEU A 245 27.47 9.10 -6.81
N ALA A 246 27.79 8.73 -5.57
CA ALA A 246 27.18 9.35 -4.38
C ALA A 246 27.46 10.87 -4.31
N ARG A 247 28.72 11.29 -4.55
CA ARG A 247 29.12 12.71 -4.61
C ARG A 247 28.38 13.50 -5.67
N SER A 248 28.22 12.92 -6.86
CA SER A 248 27.58 13.61 -7.99
C SER A 248 26.07 13.64 -7.82
N SER A 249 25.46 12.59 -7.25
CA SER A 249 24.02 12.55 -6.99
C SER A 249 23.59 13.45 -5.84
N TRP A 250 24.35 13.48 -4.74
CA TRP A 250 24.01 14.23 -3.53
C TRP A 250 25.22 14.97 -2.94
N PRO A 251 25.68 16.07 -3.58
CA PRO A 251 26.88 16.78 -3.15
C PRO A 251 26.81 17.30 -1.71
N ASP A 252 25.63 17.77 -1.27
CA ASP A 252 25.43 18.30 0.08
C ASP A 252 25.61 17.26 1.20
N ILE A 253 25.58 15.97 0.84
CA ILE A 253 25.72 14.83 1.76
C ILE A 253 27.09 14.17 1.61
N TYR A 254 27.58 14.04 0.38
CA TYR A 254 28.77 13.24 0.08
C TYR A 254 30.00 14.02 -0.41
N ASP A 255 29.86 15.29 -0.79
CA ASP A 255 31.01 16.03 -1.28
C ASP A 255 31.85 16.62 -0.14
N PHE A 256 33.02 17.17 -0.50
CA PHE A 256 33.99 17.67 0.47
C PHE A 256 33.50 18.87 1.29
N ASP A 257 32.47 19.55 0.79
CA ASP A 257 31.84 20.72 1.41
C ASP A 257 30.55 20.38 2.18
N ALA A 258 30.19 19.09 2.26
CA ALA A 258 29.09 18.62 3.09
C ALA A 258 29.27 19.05 4.56
N THR A 259 28.17 19.46 5.20
CA THR A 259 28.17 19.93 6.60
C THR A 259 28.64 18.84 7.58
N VAL A 260 28.42 17.58 7.22
CA VAL A 260 28.81 16.41 8.00
C VAL A 260 29.59 15.44 7.10
N ARG A 261 30.85 15.16 7.43
CA ARG A 261 31.70 14.23 6.65
C ARG A 261 31.38 12.74 6.86
N GLN A 262 30.61 12.44 7.91
CA GLN A 262 30.34 11.08 8.36
C GLN A 262 29.74 10.15 7.29
N PRO A 263 28.80 10.58 6.41
CA PRO A 263 28.16 9.69 5.41
C PRO A 263 29.15 9.07 4.43
N VAL A 264 30.07 9.86 3.85
CA VAL A 264 31.07 9.38 2.88
C VAL A 264 32.07 8.42 3.53
N ILE A 265 32.53 8.77 4.73
CA ILE A 265 33.50 7.96 5.47
C ILE A 265 32.85 6.62 5.81
N THR A 266 31.59 6.64 6.26
CA THR A 266 30.82 5.43 6.54
C THR A 266 30.62 4.59 5.28
N LEU A 267 30.29 5.21 4.15
CA LEU A 267 30.15 4.54 2.87
C LEU A 267 31.45 3.85 2.42
N ILE A 268 32.58 4.57 2.41
CA ILE A 268 33.88 4.02 2.03
C ILE A 268 34.25 2.86 2.95
N HIS A 269 34.05 3.03 4.26
CA HIS A 269 34.33 2.00 5.25
C HIS A 269 33.47 0.75 5.03
N ASP A 270 32.16 0.91 4.84
CA ASP A 270 31.24 -0.20 4.63
C ASP A 270 31.48 -0.92 3.30
N ILE A 271 31.85 -0.21 2.22
CA ILE A 271 32.26 -0.87 0.97
C ILE A 271 33.55 -1.67 1.18
N SER A 272 34.54 -1.09 1.87
CA SER A 272 35.82 -1.74 2.14
C SER A 272 35.69 -3.01 3.00
N LEU A 273 34.70 -3.04 3.90
CA LEU A 273 34.38 -4.21 4.72
C LEU A 273 33.42 -5.20 4.03
N GLY A 274 32.95 -4.92 2.81
CA GLY A 274 31.96 -5.76 2.12
C GLY A 274 30.56 -5.73 2.73
N ARG A 275 30.25 -4.72 3.55
CA ARG A 275 28.90 -4.48 4.10
C ARG A 275 27.99 -3.83 3.06
N VAL A 276 28.54 -2.90 2.28
CA VAL A 276 27.93 -2.41 1.03
C VAL A 276 28.68 -3.05 -0.12
N THR A 277 27.95 -3.75 -0.99
CA THR A 277 28.53 -4.59 -2.05
C THR A 277 28.09 -4.09 -3.43
N PRO A 278 28.75 -4.55 -4.51
CA PRO A 278 28.26 -4.35 -5.87
C PRO A 278 26.79 -4.73 -6.07
N LEU A 279 26.30 -5.73 -5.33
CA LEU A 279 24.90 -6.12 -5.38
C LEU A 279 23.94 -5.01 -4.89
N HIS A 280 24.34 -4.20 -3.91
CA HIS A 280 23.52 -3.07 -3.44
C HIS A 280 23.36 -2.01 -4.54
N TYR A 281 24.47 -1.67 -5.21
CA TYR A 281 24.46 -0.69 -6.31
C TYR A 281 23.73 -1.22 -7.55
N ALA A 282 23.94 -2.49 -7.90
CA ALA A 282 23.21 -3.11 -9.00
C ALA A 282 21.70 -3.16 -8.72
N ALA A 283 21.31 -3.45 -7.48
CA ALA A 283 19.92 -3.45 -7.04
C ALA A 283 19.28 -2.04 -7.07
N MET A 284 19.92 -1.01 -6.51
CA MET A 284 19.37 0.35 -6.50
C MET A 284 19.28 0.99 -7.89
N LEU A 285 20.16 0.59 -8.82
CA LEU A 285 20.16 1.09 -10.19
C LEU A 285 19.25 0.28 -11.12
N GLY A 286 18.73 -0.86 -10.67
CA GLY A 286 17.83 -1.70 -11.47
C GLY A 286 18.54 -2.58 -12.51
N LEU A 287 19.79 -3.01 -12.28
CA LEU A 287 20.59 -3.74 -13.27
C LEU A 287 20.34 -5.27 -13.20
N VAL A 288 19.25 -5.73 -13.82
CA VAL A 288 18.75 -7.11 -13.74
C VAL A 288 19.84 -8.16 -14.03
N ASP A 289 20.54 -8.02 -15.15
CA ASP A 289 21.58 -8.98 -15.58
C ASP A 289 22.76 -9.05 -14.60
N VAL A 290 23.19 -7.90 -14.07
CA VAL A 290 24.29 -7.83 -13.11
C VAL A 290 23.88 -8.48 -11.79
N VAL A 291 22.66 -8.20 -11.31
CA VAL A 291 22.09 -8.84 -10.11
C VAL A 291 22.03 -10.36 -10.29
N ILE A 292 21.49 -10.85 -11.41
CA ILE A 292 21.42 -12.29 -11.67
C ILE A 292 22.81 -12.91 -11.74
N GLY A 293 23.76 -12.29 -12.45
CA GLY A 293 25.13 -12.76 -12.57
C GLY A 293 25.84 -12.87 -11.22
N LEU A 294 25.68 -11.86 -10.34
CA LEU A 294 26.25 -11.88 -8.99
C LEU A 294 25.63 -12.95 -8.10
N LEU A 295 24.32 -13.18 -8.23
CA LEU A 295 23.61 -14.18 -7.43
C LEU A 295 23.81 -15.62 -7.93
N LEU A 296 24.30 -15.83 -9.15
CA LEU A 296 24.75 -17.15 -9.63
C LEU A 296 26.19 -17.49 -9.18
N GLY A 297 26.93 -16.51 -8.66
CA GLY A 297 28.29 -16.70 -8.19
C GLY A 297 28.39 -17.57 -6.92
N PRO A 298 29.57 -18.14 -6.64
CA PRO A 298 29.78 -19.01 -5.48
C PRO A 298 29.62 -18.32 -4.12
N GLN A 299 29.63 -16.98 -4.06
CA GLN A 299 29.48 -16.19 -2.83
C GLN A 299 28.05 -15.64 -2.59
N HIS A 300 27.06 -16.05 -3.39
CA HIS A 300 25.72 -15.45 -3.41
C HIS A 300 25.01 -15.42 -2.04
N THR A 301 25.16 -16.46 -1.21
CA THR A 301 24.46 -16.56 0.10
C THR A 301 24.87 -15.46 1.07
N ASN A 302 26.13 -15.02 1.03
CA ASN A 302 26.63 -13.97 1.92
C ASN A 302 26.28 -12.57 1.40
N LEU A 303 25.94 -12.44 0.12
CA LEU A 303 25.71 -11.15 -0.53
C LEU A 303 24.25 -10.71 -0.47
N VAL A 304 23.31 -11.65 -0.64
CA VAL A 304 21.89 -11.35 -0.86
C VAL A 304 21.23 -10.60 0.31
N ASN A 305 21.73 -10.84 1.53
CA ASN A 305 21.27 -10.18 2.76
C ASN A 305 22.43 -9.46 3.50
N ALA A 306 23.49 -9.08 2.79
CA ALA A 306 24.54 -8.25 3.39
C ALA A 306 23.93 -6.91 3.85
N THR A 307 24.33 -6.43 5.03
CA THR A 307 23.79 -5.20 5.61
C THR A 307 24.88 -4.15 5.80
N GLY A 308 24.63 -2.92 5.35
CA GLY A 308 25.49 -1.76 5.58
C GLY A 308 24.70 -0.47 5.79
N CYS A 309 25.34 0.69 5.56
CA CYS A 309 24.70 2.00 5.64
C CYS A 309 23.47 2.19 4.73
N PHE A 310 23.34 1.33 3.71
CA PHE A 310 22.22 1.29 2.77
C PHE A 310 21.22 0.16 3.07
N GLY A 311 21.27 -0.47 4.25
CA GLY A 311 20.41 -1.62 4.54
C GLY A 311 20.84 -2.86 3.75
N THR A 312 19.87 -3.62 3.23
CA THR A 312 20.12 -4.81 2.38
C THR A 312 20.00 -4.48 0.89
N PRO A 313 20.49 -5.37 -0.01
CA PRO A 313 20.23 -5.24 -1.44
C PRO A 313 18.74 -5.21 -1.79
N LEU A 314 17.89 -5.93 -1.04
CA LEU A 314 16.44 -5.87 -1.22
C LEU A 314 15.91 -4.46 -0.94
N TYR A 315 16.31 -3.84 0.17
CA TYR A 315 15.92 -2.46 0.46
C TYR A 315 16.36 -1.49 -0.65
N CYS A 316 17.60 -1.65 -1.13
CA CYS A 316 18.11 -0.89 -2.27
C CYS A 316 17.24 -1.06 -3.52
N ALA A 317 16.78 -2.27 -3.85
CA ALA A 317 15.87 -2.51 -4.96
C ALA A 317 14.47 -1.92 -4.73
N LEU A 318 13.95 -1.99 -3.51
CA LEU A 318 12.61 -1.48 -3.17
C LEU A 318 12.55 0.05 -3.23
N VAL A 319 13.60 0.75 -2.79
CA VAL A 319 13.61 2.22 -2.71
C VAL A 319 14.26 2.88 -3.94
N GLY A 320 15.24 2.22 -4.56
CA GLY A 320 16.01 2.75 -5.69
C GLY A 320 17.16 3.66 -5.28
N SER A 321 17.64 4.49 -6.21
CA SER A 321 18.82 5.36 -6.01
C SER A 321 18.69 6.38 -4.88
N ARG A 322 17.47 6.63 -4.39
CA ARG A 322 17.19 7.53 -3.25
C ARG A 322 17.73 7.03 -1.92
N VAL A 323 18.10 5.76 -1.82
CA VAL A 323 18.86 5.24 -0.68
C VAL A 323 20.17 6.02 -0.47
N LEU A 324 20.76 6.60 -1.52
CA LEU A 324 21.92 7.49 -1.36
C LEU A 324 21.57 8.74 -0.52
N GLN A 325 20.35 9.25 -0.56
CA GLN A 325 19.97 10.48 0.15
C GLN A 325 19.82 10.27 1.66
N PHE A 326 19.16 9.20 2.09
CA PHE A 326 18.81 8.99 3.51
C PHE A 326 19.30 7.65 4.09
N GLY A 327 20.04 6.85 3.31
CA GLY A 327 20.53 5.54 3.71
C GLY A 327 19.39 4.62 4.13
N CYS A 328 19.58 3.86 5.21
CA CYS A 328 18.55 3.05 5.85
C CYS A 328 17.78 3.79 6.97
N ARG A 329 17.80 5.13 6.98
CA ARG A 329 17.18 5.96 8.04
C ARG A 329 16.34 7.13 7.52
N PRO A 330 15.24 6.85 6.78
CA PRO A 330 14.33 7.90 6.35
C PRO A 330 13.69 8.63 7.55
N SER A 331 13.27 9.87 7.33
CA SER A 331 12.69 10.73 8.37
C SER A 331 11.26 10.35 8.73
N SER A 332 10.43 10.01 7.73
CA SER A 332 9.05 9.55 7.87
C SER A 332 8.61 8.67 6.68
N TRP A 333 7.44 8.05 6.79
CA TRP A 333 6.81 7.36 5.66
C TRP A 333 6.51 8.29 4.49
N ASP A 334 6.03 9.51 4.74
CA ASP A 334 5.73 10.48 3.68
C ASP A 334 6.98 10.79 2.85
N SER A 335 8.10 11.05 3.53
CA SER A 335 9.38 11.31 2.87
C SER A 335 9.89 10.08 2.12
N LEU A 336 9.65 8.87 2.62
CA LEU A 336 10.07 7.65 1.96
C LEU A 336 9.23 7.40 0.70
N ILE A 337 7.90 7.35 0.83
CA ILE A 337 6.97 6.99 -0.25
C ILE A 337 7.06 7.96 -1.42
N VAL A 338 7.15 9.26 -1.16
CA VAL A 338 7.24 10.29 -2.21
C VAL A 338 8.52 10.16 -3.02
N GLU A 339 9.63 9.78 -2.38
CA GLU A 339 10.92 9.70 -3.02
C GLU A 339 11.18 8.31 -3.65
N MET A 340 10.48 7.26 -3.22
CA MET A 340 10.69 5.89 -3.70
C MET A 340 10.60 5.79 -5.24
N GLY A 341 11.63 5.20 -5.84
CA GLY A 341 11.67 4.82 -7.24
C GLY A 341 12.14 3.37 -7.37
N PRO A 342 11.26 2.38 -7.14
CA PRO A 342 11.64 0.98 -7.09
C PRO A 342 12.30 0.49 -8.39
N ALA A 343 13.17 -0.51 -8.27
CA ALA A 343 13.66 -1.30 -9.39
C ALA A 343 12.52 -2.11 -10.04
N ASP A 344 12.75 -2.68 -11.22
CA ASP A 344 11.74 -3.52 -11.88
C ASP A 344 11.28 -4.68 -11.00
N ALA A 345 9.99 -5.02 -11.12
CA ALA A 345 9.38 -6.12 -10.38
C ALA A 345 10.11 -7.45 -10.61
N THR A 346 10.62 -7.67 -11.82
CA THR A 346 11.43 -8.84 -12.20
C THR A 346 12.71 -8.95 -11.37
N LEU A 347 13.40 -7.83 -11.14
CA LEU A 347 14.62 -7.77 -10.33
C LEU A 347 14.33 -8.06 -8.86
N ILE A 348 13.31 -7.39 -8.30
CA ILE A 348 12.93 -7.54 -6.90
C ILE A 348 12.53 -8.99 -6.61
N LYS A 349 11.70 -9.58 -7.48
CA LYS A 349 11.31 -11.00 -7.36
C LYS A 349 12.51 -11.94 -7.53
N ALA A 350 13.49 -11.61 -8.38
CA ALA A 350 14.71 -12.40 -8.53
C ALA A 350 15.61 -12.40 -7.28
N LEU A 351 15.65 -11.28 -6.53
CA LEU A 351 16.32 -11.19 -5.23
C LEU A 351 15.59 -12.05 -4.19
N LEU A 352 14.28 -11.88 -4.06
CA LEU A 352 13.43 -12.62 -3.11
C LEU A 352 13.52 -14.14 -3.35
N ALA A 353 13.43 -14.57 -4.62
CA ALA A 353 13.56 -15.99 -5.01
C ALA A 353 14.94 -16.60 -4.68
N ARG A 354 15.97 -15.77 -4.46
CA ARG A 354 17.33 -16.20 -4.12
C ARG A 354 17.70 -15.96 -2.65
N GLY A 355 16.69 -15.79 -1.79
CA GLY A 355 16.85 -15.75 -0.35
C GLY A 355 16.96 -14.36 0.25
N ALA A 356 16.71 -13.28 -0.51
CA ALA A 356 16.54 -11.97 0.08
C ALA A 356 15.33 -11.97 1.04
N SER A 357 15.50 -11.47 2.25
CA SER A 357 14.45 -11.56 3.28
C SER A 357 13.78 -10.20 3.55
N GLY A 358 12.45 -10.19 3.57
CA GLY A 358 11.65 -9.04 4.01
C GLY A 358 11.70 -8.77 5.52
N ASN A 359 12.31 -9.65 6.32
CA ASN A 359 12.39 -9.52 7.79
C ASN A 359 13.48 -8.58 8.28
N TYR A 360 14.41 -8.20 7.41
CA TYR A 360 15.33 -7.13 7.75
C TYR A 360 14.53 -5.86 8.00
N SER A 361 15.06 -4.97 8.83
CA SER A 361 14.37 -3.75 9.20
C SER A 361 15.21 -2.51 8.93
N ILE A 362 14.51 -1.40 8.71
CA ILE A 362 15.07 -0.05 8.69
C ILE A 362 14.65 0.70 9.96
N CYS A 363 15.38 1.77 10.30
CA CYS A 363 15.04 2.60 11.45
C CYS A 363 14.58 3.98 10.95
N MET A 364 13.30 4.30 11.10
CA MET A 364 12.82 5.66 10.83
C MET A 364 13.10 6.58 12.02
N GLN A 365 13.46 7.83 11.75
CA GLN A 365 13.84 8.78 12.82
C GLN A 365 12.68 9.15 13.74
N ASN A 366 11.45 9.14 13.22
CA ASN A 366 10.23 9.47 13.95
C ASN A 366 9.51 8.25 14.55
N MET A 367 10.10 7.06 14.47
CA MET A 367 9.50 5.80 14.93
C MET A 367 10.41 5.12 15.95
N ASP A 368 9.81 4.63 17.04
CA ASP A 368 10.55 3.93 18.09
C ASP A 368 10.93 2.49 17.68
N ASN A 369 10.14 1.87 16.81
CA ASN A 369 10.33 0.48 16.40
C ASN A 369 10.99 0.35 15.02
N PRO A 370 11.84 -0.67 14.81
CA PRO A 370 12.35 -0.99 13.49
C PRO A 370 11.24 -1.45 12.54
N ILE A 371 11.22 -0.89 11.33
CA ILE A 371 10.21 -1.18 10.31
C ILE A 371 10.71 -2.30 9.40
N PRO A 372 10.01 -3.44 9.30
CA PRO A 372 10.46 -4.53 8.44
C PRO A 372 10.28 -4.18 6.95
N LEU A 373 11.16 -4.73 6.12
CA LEU A 373 11.15 -4.51 4.68
C LEU A 373 9.87 -5.03 4.00
N THR A 374 9.11 -5.92 4.63
CA THR A 374 7.77 -6.31 4.19
C THR A 374 6.85 -5.12 3.98
N HIS A 375 6.93 -4.09 4.84
CA HIS A 375 6.10 -2.90 4.71
C HIS A 375 6.54 -2.03 3.52
N VAL A 376 7.85 -1.90 3.33
CA VAL A 376 8.43 -1.20 2.16
C VAL A 376 8.08 -1.96 0.87
N ALA A 377 8.05 -3.29 0.91
CA ALA A 377 7.64 -4.13 -0.20
C ALA A 377 6.17 -3.95 -0.56
N PHE A 378 5.28 -3.69 0.41
CA PHE A 378 3.89 -3.32 0.14
C PHE A 378 3.78 -2.01 -0.66
N VAL A 379 4.56 -0.99 -0.28
CA VAL A 379 4.62 0.28 -1.02
C VAL A 379 5.14 0.05 -2.44
N ALA A 380 6.22 -0.71 -2.60
CA ALA A 380 6.79 -1.01 -3.92
C ALA A 380 5.82 -1.84 -4.79
N ALA A 381 5.12 -2.82 -4.21
CA ALA A 381 4.09 -3.60 -4.90
C ALA A 381 2.93 -2.71 -5.39
N THR A 382 2.55 -1.70 -4.59
CA THR A 382 1.54 -0.70 -4.96
C THR A 382 2.03 0.19 -6.11
N LEU A 383 3.28 0.68 -6.04
CA LEU A 383 3.88 1.54 -7.06
C LEU A 383 4.07 0.82 -8.40
N LEU A 384 4.54 -0.42 -8.37
CA LEU A 384 4.83 -1.24 -9.55
C LEU A 384 3.62 -2.02 -10.07
N GLU A 385 2.50 -1.98 -9.34
CA GLU A 385 1.30 -2.78 -9.61
C GLU A 385 1.54 -4.29 -9.69
N ASP A 386 2.54 -4.78 -8.96
CA ASP A 386 2.90 -6.20 -8.90
C ASP A 386 2.73 -6.72 -7.46
N PRO A 387 1.60 -7.38 -7.14
CA PRO A 387 1.30 -7.87 -5.80
C PRO A 387 2.24 -8.99 -5.35
N ASP A 388 2.90 -9.69 -6.29
CA ASP A 388 3.77 -10.82 -5.96
C ASP A 388 5.03 -10.37 -5.22
N ILE A 389 5.45 -9.12 -5.39
CA ILE A 389 6.56 -8.53 -4.63
C ILE A 389 6.26 -8.59 -3.12
N PHE A 390 5.05 -8.20 -2.73
CA PHE A 390 4.65 -8.21 -1.33
C PHE A 390 4.50 -9.63 -0.80
N THR A 391 3.81 -10.51 -1.55
CA THR A 391 3.59 -11.91 -1.12
C THR A 391 4.90 -12.68 -0.96
N MET A 392 5.88 -12.46 -1.84
CA MET A 392 7.20 -13.08 -1.76
C MET A 392 8.08 -12.51 -0.64
N ALA A 393 7.85 -11.25 -0.24
CA ALA A 393 8.62 -10.62 0.83
C ALA A 393 8.13 -11.03 2.23
N LEU A 394 6.86 -11.45 2.35
CA LEU A 394 6.26 -11.84 3.62
C LEU A 394 6.93 -13.07 4.24
N ASP A 395 7.08 -13.02 5.56
CA ASP A 395 7.48 -14.17 6.35
C ASP A 395 6.27 -14.83 6.98
N LYS A 396 6.07 -16.10 6.66
CA LYS A 396 4.99 -16.93 7.19
C LYS A 396 5.10 -17.22 8.68
N ARG A 397 6.21 -16.82 9.33
CA ARG A 397 6.45 -17.02 10.77
C ARG A 397 6.18 -15.78 11.62
N ASN A 398 6.11 -14.60 11.00
CA ASN A 398 6.03 -13.34 11.71
C ASN A 398 4.86 -12.49 11.20
N PRO A 399 3.87 -12.18 12.04
CA PRO A 399 2.75 -11.32 11.68
C PRO A 399 3.21 -9.91 11.29
N ILE A 400 2.38 -9.23 10.49
CA ILE A 400 2.58 -7.82 10.16
C ILE A 400 2.49 -6.98 11.44
N GLN A 401 3.48 -6.12 11.63
CA GLN A 401 3.65 -5.34 12.85
C GLN A 401 2.74 -4.10 12.91
N ARG A 402 2.73 -3.43 14.07
CA ARG A 402 1.89 -2.26 14.35
C ARG A 402 2.14 -1.07 13.43
N ASP A 403 3.35 -0.95 12.89
CA ASP A 403 3.73 0.23 12.09
C ASP A 403 3.05 0.28 10.71
N PHE A 404 2.48 -0.83 10.25
CA PHE A 404 1.75 -0.91 8.98
C PHE A 404 0.57 0.05 8.92
N LYS A 405 -0.13 0.27 10.05
CA LYS A 405 -1.26 1.19 10.07
C LYS A 405 -0.85 2.64 9.80
N PHE A 406 0.31 3.05 10.31
CA PHE A 406 0.84 4.40 10.09
C PHE A 406 1.24 4.58 8.63
N MET A 407 1.81 3.54 8.02
CA MET A 407 2.13 3.51 6.59
C MET A 407 0.88 3.70 5.73
N LEU A 408 -0.20 2.94 5.95
CA LEU A 408 -1.45 3.09 5.18
C LEU A 408 -2.03 4.51 5.27
N SER A 409 -1.94 5.17 6.43
CA SER A 409 -2.44 6.53 6.63
C SER A 409 -1.51 7.65 6.15
N SER A 410 -0.28 7.33 5.74
CA SER A 410 0.76 8.34 5.45
C SER A 410 0.66 8.94 4.05
N SER A 411 0.09 8.25 3.07
CA SER A 411 0.11 8.72 1.68
C SER A 411 -1.22 8.53 0.97
N SER A 412 -1.60 9.51 0.16
CA SER A 412 -2.80 9.41 -0.70
C SER A 412 -2.68 8.29 -1.72
N ILE A 413 -1.47 7.82 -2.03
CA ILE A 413 -1.24 6.83 -3.08
C ILE A 413 -2.07 5.55 -2.90
N PHE A 414 -2.30 5.12 -1.66
CA PHE A 414 -3.11 3.93 -1.38
C PHE A 414 -4.59 4.17 -1.70
N TYR A 415 -5.10 5.37 -1.45
CA TYR A 415 -6.45 5.77 -1.77
C TYR A 415 -6.60 5.95 -3.28
N ASP A 416 -5.69 6.70 -3.91
CA ASP A 416 -5.65 6.95 -5.36
C ASP A 416 -5.55 5.61 -6.13
N LYS A 417 -4.76 4.65 -5.64
CA LYS A 417 -4.64 3.32 -6.25
C LYS A 417 -5.86 2.45 -6.00
N ALA A 418 -6.53 2.55 -4.85
CA ALA A 418 -7.78 1.83 -4.60
C ALA A 418 -8.91 2.27 -5.54
N GLU A 419 -8.94 3.55 -5.91
CA GLU A 419 -9.88 4.09 -6.88
C GLU A 419 -9.55 3.64 -8.32
N THR A 420 -8.27 3.67 -8.70
CA THR A 420 -7.84 3.39 -10.08
C THR A 420 -7.66 1.90 -10.39
N ASN A 421 -7.16 1.10 -9.44
CA ASN A 421 -6.90 -0.33 -9.59
C ASN A 421 -7.36 -1.11 -8.35
N ARG A 422 -8.69 -1.16 -8.16
CA ARG A 422 -9.33 -1.83 -7.02
C ARG A 422 -8.94 -3.29 -6.87
N LYS A 423 -8.82 -4.04 -7.97
CA LYS A 423 -8.50 -5.48 -7.95
C LYS A 423 -7.11 -5.74 -7.35
N LEU A 424 -6.13 -4.91 -7.73
CA LEU A 424 -4.79 -4.95 -7.16
C LEU A 424 -4.83 -4.67 -5.65
N MET A 425 -5.48 -3.57 -5.26
CA MET A 425 -5.56 -3.17 -3.85
C MET A 425 -6.29 -4.20 -3.00
N SER A 426 -7.42 -4.75 -3.47
CA SER A 426 -8.11 -5.88 -2.84
C SER A 426 -7.16 -7.07 -2.63
N ARG A 427 -6.33 -7.42 -3.62
CA ARG A 427 -5.40 -8.56 -3.52
C ARG A 427 -4.32 -8.32 -2.46
N ILE A 428 -3.62 -7.19 -2.49
CA ILE A 428 -2.54 -6.92 -1.53
C ILE A 428 -3.08 -6.64 -0.13
N ALA A 429 -4.25 -6.00 -0.01
CA ALA A 429 -4.91 -5.75 1.27
C ALA A 429 -5.42 -7.04 1.90
N THR A 430 -5.98 -7.98 1.12
CA THR A 430 -6.35 -9.33 1.60
C THR A 430 -5.15 -10.04 2.21
N VAL A 431 -4.02 -10.09 1.49
CA VAL A 431 -2.80 -10.75 1.99
C VAL A 431 -2.28 -10.05 3.25
N ALA A 432 -2.32 -8.72 3.29
CA ALA A 432 -1.91 -7.96 4.47
C ALA A 432 -2.84 -8.21 5.67
N PHE A 433 -4.15 -8.29 5.43
CA PHE A 433 -5.15 -8.61 6.44
C PHE A 433 -4.89 -10.00 7.04
N ASP A 434 -4.69 -11.01 6.18
CA ASP A 434 -4.39 -12.39 6.58
C ASP A 434 -3.13 -12.48 7.44
N HIS A 435 -2.07 -11.75 7.07
CA HIS A 435 -0.83 -11.74 7.82
C HIS A 435 -0.86 -10.84 9.06
N ALA A 436 -1.89 -10.01 9.22
CA ALA A 436 -2.13 -9.23 10.43
C ALA A 436 -3.11 -9.92 11.39
N MET A 437 -3.86 -10.92 10.91
CA MET A 437 -4.85 -11.67 11.69
C MET A 437 -4.15 -12.73 12.55
N PHE A 438 -3.74 -12.32 13.75
CA PHE A 438 -2.98 -13.13 14.71
C PHE A 438 -3.59 -13.03 16.12
N VAL A 439 -3.63 -14.16 16.83
CA VAL A 439 -4.08 -14.30 18.22
C VAL A 439 -2.84 -14.36 19.12
N PRO A 440 -2.45 -13.28 19.84
CA PRO A 440 -1.46 -13.42 20.90
C PRO A 440 -2.07 -14.19 22.09
N ASP A 441 -1.21 -14.72 22.98
CA ASP A 441 -1.49 -15.62 24.13
C ASP A 441 -2.75 -15.37 24.98
N CYS A 442 -3.45 -14.24 24.84
CA CYS A 442 -4.72 -13.91 25.50
C CYS A 442 -5.56 -12.80 24.83
N GLY A 443 -5.53 -12.62 23.50
CA GLY A 443 -6.27 -11.51 22.85
C GLY A 443 -6.88 -11.82 21.49
N SER A 444 -7.95 -11.12 21.12
CA SER A 444 -8.60 -11.28 19.82
C SER A 444 -7.83 -10.58 18.67
N PRO A 445 -7.80 -11.15 17.45
CA PRO A 445 -7.15 -10.54 16.28
C PRO A 445 -7.73 -9.18 15.87
N TRP A 446 -9.00 -8.93 16.21
CA TRP A 446 -9.78 -7.75 15.84
C TRP A 446 -9.77 -6.63 16.88
N LEU A 447 -8.90 -6.67 17.88
CA LEU A 447 -8.81 -5.63 18.91
C LEU A 447 -8.69 -4.23 18.27
N ARG A 448 -9.62 -3.32 18.62
CA ARG A 448 -9.66 -1.95 18.09
C ARG A 448 -8.31 -1.24 18.27
N GLY A 449 -7.79 -0.69 17.18
CA GLY A 449 -6.48 -0.02 17.13
C GLY A 449 -5.29 -0.92 16.76
N GLY A 450 -5.53 -2.22 16.57
CA GLY A 450 -4.60 -3.19 15.98
C GLY A 450 -4.42 -3.00 14.46
N THR A 451 -3.38 -3.63 13.91
CA THR A 451 -3.07 -3.57 12.48
C THR A 451 -4.15 -4.20 11.61
N CYS A 452 -4.67 -5.36 12.01
CA CYS A 452 -5.71 -6.07 11.27
C CYS A 452 -6.99 -5.21 11.13
N TYR A 453 -7.44 -4.60 12.24
CA TYR A 453 -8.55 -3.63 12.22
C TYR A 453 -8.29 -2.45 11.28
N ALA A 454 -7.08 -1.87 11.30
CA ALA A 454 -6.76 -0.74 10.41
C ALA A 454 -6.80 -1.12 8.93
N ILE A 455 -6.36 -2.33 8.58
CA ILE A 455 -6.44 -2.86 7.21
C ILE A 455 -7.91 -3.11 6.83
N GLY A 456 -8.69 -3.75 7.70
CA GLY A 456 -10.12 -3.99 7.46
C GLY A 456 -10.91 -2.69 7.30
N LYS A 457 -10.62 -1.66 8.12
CA LYS A 457 -11.22 -0.34 7.98
C LYS A 457 -10.85 0.33 6.66
N TYR A 458 -9.57 0.27 6.27
CA TYR A 458 -9.14 0.76 4.96
C TYR A 458 -9.86 0.04 3.80
N MET A 459 -10.03 -1.28 3.91
CA MET A 459 -10.78 -2.06 2.91
C MET A 459 -12.25 -1.64 2.85
N HIS A 460 -12.92 -1.48 3.99
CA HIS A 460 -14.30 -0.99 4.07
C HIS A 460 -14.44 0.42 3.45
N ASP A 461 -13.63 1.38 3.90
CA ASP A 461 -13.68 2.78 3.45
C ASP A 461 -13.50 2.90 1.93
N MET A 462 -12.64 2.04 1.35
CA MET A 462 -12.34 1.99 -0.08
C MET A 462 -13.21 1.02 -0.88
N ASN A 463 -14.18 0.36 -0.24
CA ASN A 463 -15.05 -0.66 -0.82
C ASN A 463 -14.26 -1.78 -1.54
N LEU A 464 -13.23 -2.29 -0.85
CA LEU A 464 -12.38 -3.40 -1.28
C LEU A 464 -12.91 -4.71 -0.69
N TYR A 465 -13.17 -5.68 -1.56
CA TYR A 465 -13.57 -7.02 -1.13
C TYR A 465 -12.36 -7.95 -1.01
N PHE A 466 -12.49 -9.01 -0.21
CA PHE A 466 -11.49 -10.07 -0.17
C PHE A 466 -11.32 -10.72 -1.54
N ASN A 467 -10.09 -10.73 -2.05
CA ASN A 467 -9.76 -11.29 -3.36
C ASN A 467 -9.23 -12.70 -3.16
N ILE A 468 -10.12 -13.68 -3.25
CA ILE A 468 -9.94 -15.00 -2.67
C ILE A 468 -9.06 -15.91 -3.53
N MET A 469 -8.08 -16.51 -2.84
CA MET A 469 -7.62 -17.88 -3.09
C MET A 469 -7.98 -18.62 -1.80
N GLU A 470 -8.80 -19.68 -1.85
CA GLU A 470 -9.11 -20.51 -0.68
C GLU A 470 -7.79 -20.89 0.00
N SER A 471 -7.54 -20.33 1.19
CA SER A 471 -6.27 -20.46 1.88
C SER A 471 -6.44 -20.33 3.37
N GLU A 472 -5.68 -21.15 4.08
CA GLU A 472 -5.59 -21.14 5.53
C GLU A 472 -4.92 -19.85 6.01
N LEU A 473 -5.54 -19.19 6.98
CA LEU A 473 -4.96 -18.06 7.68
C LEU A 473 -3.68 -18.49 8.41
N PRO A 474 -2.54 -17.83 8.16
CA PRO A 474 -1.22 -18.36 8.50
C PRO A 474 -0.90 -18.37 10.00
N PHE A 475 -1.59 -17.57 10.81
CA PHE A 475 -1.25 -17.30 12.20
C PHE A 475 -2.31 -17.71 13.21
N ILE A 476 -3.33 -18.46 12.77
CA ILE A 476 -4.36 -19.03 13.65
C ILE A 476 -4.18 -20.54 13.62
N GLY A 477 -3.91 -21.15 14.78
CA GLY A 477 -3.77 -22.59 14.89
C GLY A 477 -5.08 -23.33 14.62
N ASP A 478 -5.00 -24.59 14.16
CA ASP A 478 -6.20 -25.39 13.87
C ASP A 478 -7.11 -25.57 15.08
N ASP A 479 -6.50 -25.78 16.26
CA ASP A 479 -7.22 -25.91 17.54
C ASP A 479 -7.86 -24.59 17.99
N GLU A 480 -7.36 -23.45 17.51
CA GLU A 480 -7.84 -22.12 17.88
C GLU A 480 -8.90 -21.59 16.91
N PHE A 481 -8.86 -22.01 15.64
CA PHE A 481 -9.68 -21.45 14.57
C PHE A 481 -11.17 -21.49 14.90
N ALA A 482 -11.67 -22.62 15.40
CA ALA A 482 -13.06 -22.75 15.82
C ALA A 482 -13.44 -21.76 16.93
N ASN A 483 -12.55 -21.56 17.91
CA ASN A 483 -12.78 -20.59 19.00
C ASN A 483 -12.75 -19.14 18.48
N VAL A 484 -11.87 -18.85 17.53
CA VAL A 484 -11.83 -17.55 16.86
C VAL A 484 -13.15 -17.28 16.11
N VAL A 485 -13.69 -18.25 15.37
CA VAL A 485 -15.01 -18.10 14.72
C VAL A 485 -16.10 -17.83 15.77
N ARG A 486 -16.12 -18.59 16.87
CA ARG A 486 -17.12 -18.42 17.95
C ARG A 486 -17.02 -17.03 18.60
N TRP A 487 -15.82 -16.56 18.95
CA TRP A 487 -15.62 -15.21 19.47
C TRP A 487 -16.02 -14.14 18.46
N CYS A 488 -15.71 -14.35 17.18
CA CYS A 488 -16.08 -13.42 16.12
C CYS A 488 -17.61 -13.28 15.96
N VAL A 489 -18.36 -14.34 16.28
CA VAL A 489 -19.83 -14.32 16.28
C VAL A 489 -20.40 -13.73 17.58
N ALA A 490 -19.82 -14.06 18.74
CA ALA A 490 -20.35 -13.64 20.04
C ALA A 490 -20.05 -12.17 20.40
N ASP A 491 -18.87 -11.66 20.06
CA ASP A 491 -18.40 -10.35 20.52
C ASP A 491 -18.89 -9.20 19.61
N ASP A 492 -19.00 -7.98 20.16
CA ASP A 492 -19.27 -6.72 19.41
C ASP A 492 -18.01 -6.13 18.75
N ASP A 493 -16.83 -6.49 19.27
CA ASP A 493 -15.55 -5.96 18.79
C ASP A 493 -15.13 -6.33 17.35
N PRO A 494 -15.54 -7.46 16.73
CA PRO A 494 -15.16 -7.85 15.37
C PRO A 494 -15.99 -7.16 14.28
N ILE A 495 -16.74 -6.10 14.58
CA ILE A 495 -17.48 -5.33 13.57
C ILE A 495 -16.70 -4.06 13.22
N ILE A 496 -16.54 -3.82 11.91
CA ILE A 496 -15.97 -2.58 11.38
C ILE A 496 -17.12 -1.73 10.85
N GLU A 497 -17.46 -0.68 11.60
CA GLU A 497 -18.64 0.16 11.35
C GLU A 497 -19.94 -0.68 11.34
N THR A 498 -20.39 -1.15 10.17
CA THR A 498 -21.58 -2.01 9.99
C THR A 498 -21.27 -3.38 9.39
N ASP A 499 -20.00 -3.68 9.10
CA ASP A 499 -19.62 -4.85 8.32
C ASP A 499 -18.89 -5.86 9.19
N ALA A 500 -19.29 -7.13 9.09
CA ALA A 500 -18.63 -8.27 9.76
C ALA A 500 -17.38 -8.74 9.01
N VAL A 501 -16.47 -7.80 8.69
CA VAL A 501 -15.27 -8.01 7.84
C VAL A 501 -14.42 -9.21 8.28
N PHE A 502 -14.31 -9.44 9.59
CA PHE A 502 -13.53 -10.57 10.11
C PHE A 502 -14.23 -11.91 9.89
N LEU A 503 -15.54 -11.99 10.10
CA LEU A 503 -16.31 -13.21 9.84
C LEU A 503 -16.40 -13.49 8.33
N GLU A 504 -16.58 -12.44 7.52
CA GLU A 504 -16.50 -12.54 6.05
C GLU A 504 -15.17 -13.19 5.64
N ARG A 505 -14.03 -12.73 6.20
CA ARG A 505 -12.73 -13.36 5.89
C ARG A 505 -12.63 -14.79 6.39
N LEU A 506 -13.07 -15.06 7.61
CA LEU A 506 -13.02 -16.41 8.19
C LEU A 506 -13.84 -17.40 7.37
N ALA A 507 -14.97 -16.98 6.80
CA ALA A 507 -15.81 -17.79 5.93
C ALA A 507 -15.11 -18.27 4.64
N TYR A 508 -14.02 -17.61 4.22
CA TYR A 508 -13.19 -18.03 3.09
C TYR A 508 -11.99 -18.93 3.47
N ASP A 509 -11.74 -19.17 4.76
CA ASP A 509 -10.72 -20.13 5.21
C ASP A 509 -11.22 -21.57 4.99
N LEU A 510 -10.32 -22.47 4.55
CA LEU A 510 -10.64 -23.87 4.27
C LEU A 510 -11.14 -24.65 5.51
N ARG A 511 -10.82 -24.17 6.71
CA ARG A 511 -11.22 -24.78 7.99
C ARG A 511 -12.59 -24.29 8.47
N PHE A 512 -13.21 -23.35 7.77
CA PHE A 512 -14.51 -22.82 8.17
C PHE A 512 -15.60 -23.88 8.05
N ASP A 513 -16.28 -24.12 9.17
CA ASP A 513 -17.47 -24.96 9.26
C ASP A 513 -18.67 -24.05 9.54
N SER A 514 -19.58 -23.95 8.56
CA SER A 514 -20.79 -23.16 8.67
C SER A 514 -21.74 -23.67 9.76
N ASP A 515 -21.63 -24.95 10.11
CA ASP A 515 -22.48 -25.62 11.10
C ASP A 515 -21.72 -25.90 12.41
N LEU A 516 -20.60 -25.18 12.62
CA LEU A 516 -19.75 -25.29 13.81
C LEU A 516 -20.58 -25.23 15.10
N CYS A 517 -20.27 -26.10 16.06
CA CYS A 517 -20.90 -26.07 17.38
C CYS A 517 -20.56 -24.78 18.13
N ALA A 518 -21.55 -24.15 18.77
CA ALA A 518 -21.41 -22.85 19.46
C ALA A 518 -20.34 -22.88 20.56
N TRP A 519 -20.47 -23.76 21.55
CA TRP A 519 -19.48 -23.98 22.60
C TRP A 519 -19.52 -25.45 23.02
N GLU A 520 -18.37 -26.12 23.02
CA GLU A 520 -18.26 -27.57 23.30
C GLU A 520 -18.73 -27.93 24.72
N ASP A 521 -18.60 -27.01 25.67
CA ASP A 521 -19.03 -27.18 27.07
C ASP A 521 -20.46 -26.69 27.32
N SER A 522 -21.17 -26.17 26.30
CA SER A 522 -22.55 -25.74 26.51
C SER A 522 -23.49 -26.94 26.55
N ASP A 523 -24.23 -27.08 27.65
CA ASP A 523 -25.31 -28.07 27.80
C ASP A 523 -26.41 -27.94 26.73
N GLU A 524 -26.39 -26.85 25.95
CA GLU A 524 -27.35 -26.57 24.89
C GLU A 524 -27.02 -27.28 23.58
N GLY A 525 -25.76 -27.55 23.22
CA GLY A 525 -25.39 -28.28 22.01
C GLY A 525 -25.84 -27.62 20.69
N GLY A 526 -25.98 -26.30 20.65
CA GLY A 526 -26.37 -25.52 19.46
C GLY A 526 -25.20 -25.22 18.51
N THR A 527 -25.51 -24.73 17.31
CA THR A 527 -24.54 -24.28 16.29
C THR A 527 -24.19 -22.79 16.43
N ILE A 528 -23.18 -22.29 15.70
CA ILE A 528 -22.84 -20.86 15.65
C ILE A 528 -23.99 -19.97 15.15
N VAL A 529 -24.95 -20.53 14.40
CA VAL A 529 -26.20 -19.85 14.04
C VAL A 529 -27.06 -19.61 15.28
N HIS A 530 -27.17 -20.59 16.18
CA HIS A 530 -27.87 -20.40 17.46
C HIS A 530 -27.20 -19.30 18.30
N LEU A 531 -25.87 -19.30 18.32
CA LEU A 531 -25.10 -18.25 19.00
C LEU A 531 -25.39 -16.87 18.40
N ALA A 532 -25.30 -16.72 17.08
CA ALA A 532 -25.54 -15.46 16.39
C ALA A 532 -26.96 -14.91 16.64
N VAL A 533 -27.98 -15.78 16.62
CA VAL A 533 -29.37 -15.40 16.89
C VAL A 533 -29.58 -15.00 18.34
N ARG A 534 -29.02 -15.78 19.28
CA ARG A 534 -29.14 -15.51 20.72
C ARG A 534 -28.48 -14.19 21.11
N GLU A 535 -27.30 -13.90 20.57
CA GLU A 535 -26.59 -12.65 20.80
C GLU A 535 -27.13 -11.48 19.92
N SER A 536 -28.18 -11.71 19.13
CA SER A 536 -28.81 -10.73 18.22
C SER A 536 -27.84 -10.06 17.23
N ARG A 537 -26.97 -10.86 16.62
CA ARG A 537 -25.88 -10.42 15.73
C ARG A 537 -26.34 -10.41 14.27
N GLU A 538 -26.95 -9.33 13.82
CA GLU A 538 -27.52 -9.21 12.47
C GLU A 538 -26.46 -9.43 11.38
N GLU A 539 -25.32 -8.76 11.51
CA GLU A 539 -24.20 -8.79 10.57
C GLU A 539 -23.60 -10.20 10.48
N ALA A 540 -23.48 -10.90 11.61
CA ALA A 540 -22.98 -12.26 11.64
C ALA A 540 -23.96 -13.22 10.96
N ILE A 541 -25.27 -13.06 11.17
CA ILE A 541 -26.28 -13.85 10.49
C ILE A 541 -26.21 -13.63 8.98
N GLU A 542 -26.00 -12.41 8.51
CA GLU A 542 -25.84 -12.15 7.07
C GLU A 542 -24.66 -12.91 6.47
N GLU A 543 -23.50 -12.92 7.13
CA GLU A 543 -22.34 -13.70 6.69
C GLU A 543 -22.61 -15.21 6.73
N LEU A 544 -23.29 -15.70 7.76
CA LEU A 544 -23.66 -17.12 7.87
C LEU A 544 -24.66 -17.54 6.77
N ILE A 545 -25.54 -16.64 6.33
CA ILE A 545 -26.40 -16.85 5.14
C ILE A 545 -25.54 -16.97 3.88
N ARG A 546 -24.55 -16.07 3.70
CA ARG A 546 -23.62 -16.11 2.55
C ARG A 546 -22.80 -17.40 2.54
N ALA A 547 -22.46 -17.92 3.72
CA ALA A 547 -21.76 -19.19 3.92
C ALA A 547 -22.66 -20.43 3.83
N TYR A 548 -23.95 -20.31 3.51
CA TYR A 548 -24.91 -21.42 3.40
C TYR A 548 -25.10 -22.27 4.67
N SER A 549 -25.00 -21.64 5.86
CA SER A 549 -25.20 -22.31 7.15
C SER A 549 -26.62 -22.88 7.31
N ASP A 550 -26.78 -23.94 8.10
CA ASP A 550 -28.09 -24.52 8.38
C ASP A 550 -28.85 -23.76 9.49
N PHE A 551 -29.86 -22.99 9.07
CA PHE A 551 -30.76 -22.24 9.96
C PHE A 551 -31.89 -23.11 10.56
N GLU A 552 -31.98 -24.38 10.20
CA GLU A 552 -32.94 -25.35 10.73
C GLU A 552 -32.30 -26.38 11.65
N ALA A 553 -30.98 -26.29 11.88
CA ALA A 553 -30.26 -27.15 12.81
C ALA A 553 -30.91 -27.10 14.19
N THR A 554 -30.90 -28.22 14.92
CA THR A 554 -31.49 -28.28 16.26
C THR A 554 -30.42 -28.43 17.32
N ASP A 555 -30.58 -27.70 18.42
CA ASP A 555 -29.79 -27.89 19.62
C ASP A 555 -30.11 -29.22 20.34
N SER A 556 -29.44 -29.48 21.46
CA SER A 556 -29.64 -30.69 22.28
C SER A 556 -31.08 -30.83 22.82
N GLN A 557 -31.87 -29.75 22.89
CA GLN A 557 -33.27 -29.74 23.31
C GLN A 557 -34.25 -29.77 22.13
N GLY A 558 -33.76 -29.93 20.89
CA GLY A 558 -34.59 -29.93 19.70
C GLY A 558 -35.04 -28.53 19.27
N ARG A 559 -34.46 -27.46 19.82
CA ARG A 559 -34.79 -26.08 19.49
C ARG A 559 -34.04 -25.64 18.24
N THR A 560 -34.70 -24.94 17.32
CA THR A 560 -34.06 -24.31 16.15
C THR A 560 -33.55 -22.91 16.49
N PRO A 561 -32.63 -22.30 15.71
CA PRO A 561 -32.19 -20.93 15.95
C PRO A 561 -33.35 -19.93 16.06
N LEU A 562 -34.40 -20.11 15.24
CA LEU A 562 -35.61 -19.27 15.29
C LEU A 562 -36.25 -19.23 16.68
N MET A 563 -36.10 -20.29 17.49
CA MET A 563 -36.63 -20.37 18.86
C MET A 563 -35.85 -19.56 19.89
N PHE A 564 -34.66 -19.07 19.54
CA PHE A 564 -33.81 -18.23 20.39
C PHE A 564 -33.99 -16.73 20.15
N VAL A 565 -34.78 -16.34 19.14
CA VAL A 565 -34.98 -14.94 18.79
C VAL A 565 -35.56 -14.13 19.95
N GLU A 566 -34.94 -12.99 20.23
CA GLU A 566 -35.42 -11.99 21.20
C GLU A 566 -35.74 -10.64 20.53
N ASP A 567 -35.19 -10.38 19.34
CA ASP A 567 -35.39 -9.13 18.59
C ASP A 567 -36.21 -9.36 17.30
N LEU A 568 -37.14 -8.42 17.04
CA LEU A 568 -37.93 -8.33 15.81
C LEU A 568 -37.11 -8.22 14.53
N SER A 569 -35.95 -7.56 14.60
CA SER A 569 -35.01 -7.42 13.48
C SER A 569 -34.52 -8.80 13.02
N ILE A 570 -34.03 -9.59 13.97
CA ILE A 570 -33.55 -10.96 13.76
C ILE A 570 -34.69 -11.87 13.31
N LEU A 571 -35.88 -11.77 13.91
CA LEU A 571 -37.06 -12.50 13.45
C LEU A 571 -37.35 -12.22 11.97
N SER A 572 -37.33 -10.94 11.59
CA SER A 572 -37.59 -10.51 10.22
C SER A 572 -36.51 -11.02 9.28
N LEU A 573 -35.24 -10.97 9.68
CA LEU A 573 -34.12 -11.48 8.90
C LEU A 573 -34.26 -12.99 8.63
N LEU A 574 -34.54 -13.79 9.66
CA LEU A 574 -34.69 -15.23 9.54
C LEU A 574 -35.93 -15.64 8.73
N MET A 575 -37.08 -14.99 8.95
CA MET A 575 -38.29 -15.29 8.19
C MET A 575 -38.20 -14.83 6.73
N ASP A 576 -37.73 -13.61 6.50
CA ASP A 576 -37.81 -12.98 5.18
C ASP A 576 -36.63 -13.40 4.28
N LYS A 577 -35.39 -13.56 4.81
CA LYS A 577 -34.21 -14.01 4.02
C LYS A 577 -33.98 -15.51 4.09
N CYS A 578 -34.02 -16.12 5.28
CA CYS A 578 -33.70 -17.55 5.45
C CYS A 578 -34.90 -18.47 5.20
N LYS A 579 -36.13 -17.93 5.25
CA LYS A 579 -37.38 -18.69 5.20
C LYS A 579 -37.45 -19.77 6.29
N ALA A 580 -36.94 -19.44 7.48
CA ALA A 580 -36.91 -20.34 8.62
C ALA A 580 -38.33 -20.80 8.98
N LYS A 581 -38.49 -22.08 9.29
CA LYS A 581 -39.80 -22.67 9.59
C LYS A 581 -40.20 -22.38 11.03
N THR A 582 -41.47 -22.03 11.21
CA THR A 582 -42.10 -21.75 12.51
C THR A 582 -42.77 -22.98 13.12
N THR A 583 -42.88 -24.07 12.35
CA THR A 583 -43.52 -25.35 12.73
C THR A 583 -42.69 -26.33 13.55
N PRO A 584 -41.33 -26.35 13.52
CA PRO A 584 -40.54 -27.22 14.37
C PRO A 584 -40.88 -27.03 15.86
N THR A 585 -40.73 -28.10 16.64
CA THR A 585 -41.00 -28.10 18.08
C THR A 585 -39.83 -28.66 18.87
N ASP A 586 -39.56 -28.09 20.04
CA ASP A 586 -38.59 -28.61 20.99
C ASP A 586 -39.04 -29.95 21.62
N LYS A 587 -38.22 -30.51 22.53
CA LYS A 587 -38.55 -31.72 23.30
C LYS A 587 -39.82 -31.59 24.16
N ASN A 588 -40.26 -30.38 24.49
CA ASN A 588 -41.52 -30.12 25.18
C ASN A 588 -42.71 -29.92 24.23
N GLY A 589 -42.50 -30.08 22.92
CA GLY A 589 -43.53 -29.88 21.90
C GLY A 589 -43.84 -28.39 21.67
N GLN A 590 -42.96 -27.50 22.13
CA GLN A 590 -43.11 -26.05 22.01
C GLN A 590 -42.43 -25.57 20.73
N ASN A 591 -43.18 -24.84 19.89
CA ASN A 591 -42.64 -24.08 18.76
C ASN A 591 -42.36 -22.61 19.18
N ILE A 592 -41.88 -21.78 18.25
CA ILE A 592 -41.61 -20.35 18.50
C ILE A 592 -42.83 -19.59 19.05
N TRP A 593 -44.05 -19.94 18.64
CA TRP A 593 -45.27 -19.30 19.15
C TRP A 593 -45.47 -19.56 20.65
N HIS A 594 -45.23 -20.80 21.10
CA HIS A 594 -45.29 -21.14 22.52
C HIS A 594 -44.23 -20.39 23.32
N ILE A 595 -43.00 -20.32 22.81
CA ILE A 595 -41.87 -19.70 23.49
C ILE A 595 -42.09 -18.19 23.62
N ALA A 596 -42.47 -17.50 22.53
CA ALA A 596 -42.78 -16.07 22.55
C ALA A 596 -43.94 -15.75 23.51
N ALA A 597 -44.99 -16.59 23.52
CA ALA A 597 -46.11 -16.44 24.46
C ALA A 597 -45.71 -16.66 25.93
N ALA A 598 -44.85 -17.64 26.20
CA ALA A 598 -44.34 -17.92 27.55
C ALA A 598 -43.43 -16.81 28.08
N ARG A 599 -42.64 -16.15 27.21
CA ARG A 599 -41.77 -15.01 27.54
C ARG A 599 -42.54 -13.69 27.67
N GLY A 600 -43.66 -13.56 26.94
CA GLY A 600 -44.44 -12.34 26.86
C GLY A 600 -43.99 -11.41 25.72
N ASP A 601 -43.37 -11.96 24.69
CA ASP A 601 -42.79 -11.24 23.55
C ASP A 601 -43.91 -10.93 22.53
N PHE A 602 -44.82 -10.05 22.92
CA PHE A 602 -46.02 -9.74 22.15
C PHE A 602 -45.71 -9.17 20.76
N GLU A 603 -44.59 -8.47 20.61
CA GLU A 603 -44.14 -7.93 19.33
C GLU A 603 -43.78 -9.05 18.32
N ILE A 604 -43.05 -10.07 18.78
CA ILE A 604 -42.75 -11.28 17.99
C ILE A 604 -44.05 -11.96 17.59
N LEU A 605 -44.99 -12.15 18.52
CA LEU A 605 -46.30 -12.73 18.23
C LEU A 605 -47.11 -11.90 17.23
N GLU A 606 -47.09 -10.58 17.34
CA GLU A 606 -47.79 -9.70 16.40
C GLU A 606 -47.22 -9.85 14.98
N ARG A 607 -45.88 -9.93 14.86
CA ARG A 607 -45.19 -10.16 13.59
C ARG A 607 -45.52 -11.54 13.01
N LEU A 608 -45.53 -12.59 13.83
CA LEU A 608 -45.92 -13.94 13.45
C LEU A 608 -47.38 -13.97 12.99
N CYS A 609 -48.31 -13.36 13.74
CA CYS A 609 -49.73 -13.25 13.35
C CYS A 609 -49.94 -12.60 11.97
N LYS A 610 -49.10 -11.61 11.63
CA LYS A 610 -49.18 -10.88 10.36
C LYS A 610 -48.52 -11.60 9.19
N LYS A 611 -47.37 -12.26 9.39
CA LYS A 611 -46.50 -12.73 8.29
C LYS A 611 -46.15 -14.22 8.29
N ASP A 612 -46.47 -14.99 9.34
CA ASP A 612 -46.18 -16.43 9.37
C ASP A 612 -47.11 -17.19 8.40
N PRO A 613 -46.58 -17.84 7.35
CA PRO A 613 -47.39 -18.65 6.43
C PRO A 613 -48.04 -19.85 7.12
N ASP A 614 -47.41 -20.38 8.18
CA ASP A 614 -47.86 -21.56 8.91
C ASP A 614 -48.72 -21.19 10.14
N LYS A 615 -49.13 -19.93 10.28
CA LYS A 615 -50.00 -19.45 11.37
C LYS A 615 -51.20 -20.37 11.67
N PRO A 616 -51.99 -20.84 10.68
CA PRO A 616 -53.17 -21.68 10.97
C PRO A 616 -52.81 -22.98 11.71
N THR A 617 -51.60 -23.49 11.49
CA THR A 617 -51.07 -24.67 12.16
C THR A 617 -50.52 -24.31 13.54
N ASN A 618 -49.76 -23.22 13.64
CA ASN A 618 -48.97 -22.91 14.83
C ASN A 618 -49.77 -22.25 15.96
N ILE A 619 -50.77 -21.41 15.62
CA ILE A 619 -51.49 -20.60 16.61
C ILE A 619 -52.27 -21.43 17.64
N ASN A 620 -52.63 -22.66 17.26
CA ASN A 620 -53.36 -23.64 18.07
C ASN A 620 -52.57 -24.95 18.26
N ALA A 621 -51.27 -24.97 17.95
CA ALA A 621 -50.43 -26.12 18.20
C ALA A 621 -50.41 -26.43 19.71
N VAL A 622 -50.31 -27.71 20.08
CA VAL A 622 -50.41 -28.15 21.48
C VAL A 622 -49.08 -28.77 21.91
N SER A 623 -48.49 -28.24 22.99
CA SER A 623 -47.26 -28.77 23.59
C SER A 623 -47.48 -30.11 24.29
N HIS A 624 -46.40 -30.80 24.70
CA HIS A 624 -46.49 -32.05 25.47
C HIS A 624 -47.19 -31.86 26.83
N ALA A 625 -47.22 -30.64 27.36
CA ALA A 625 -47.98 -30.29 28.55
C ALA A 625 -49.47 -30.03 28.27
N GLY A 626 -49.90 -30.23 27.02
CA GLY A 626 -51.28 -30.04 26.60
C GLY A 626 -51.69 -28.58 26.48
N ARG A 627 -50.75 -27.62 26.38
CA ARG A 627 -51.06 -26.18 26.32
C ARG A 627 -50.82 -25.63 24.91
N THR A 628 -51.65 -24.68 24.50
CA THR A 628 -51.46 -23.88 23.28
C THR A 628 -50.57 -22.66 23.57
N PRO A 629 -50.13 -21.88 22.57
CA PRO A 629 -49.45 -20.60 22.82
C PRO A 629 -50.25 -19.68 23.75
N LEU A 630 -51.57 -19.58 23.56
CA LEU A 630 -52.44 -18.85 24.48
C LEU A 630 -52.39 -19.45 25.90
N GLY A 631 -52.45 -20.78 26.00
CA GLY A 631 -52.29 -21.48 27.28
C GLY A 631 -50.97 -21.16 27.99
N GLU A 632 -49.85 -21.08 27.26
CA GLU A 632 -48.54 -20.72 27.84
C GLU A 632 -48.51 -19.27 28.33
N ALA A 633 -49.07 -18.31 27.57
CA ALA A 633 -49.21 -16.92 28.03
C ALA A 633 -50.04 -16.80 29.31
N LEU A 634 -51.11 -17.60 29.43
CA LEU A 634 -52.01 -17.58 30.58
C LEU A 634 -51.47 -18.33 31.81
N MET A 635 -50.50 -19.23 31.64
CA MET A 635 -49.96 -20.07 32.70
C MET A 635 -49.46 -19.25 33.88
N CYS A 636 -48.81 -18.12 33.62
CA CYS A 636 -48.24 -17.25 34.66
C CYS A 636 -49.29 -16.70 35.65
N PHE A 637 -50.54 -16.50 35.21
CA PHE A 637 -51.64 -15.99 36.03
C PHE A 637 -52.25 -17.06 36.95
N THR A 638 -51.89 -18.33 36.75
CA THR A 638 -52.40 -19.44 37.56
C THR A 638 -51.64 -19.62 38.88
N ASN A 639 -50.42 -19.10 38.99
CA ASN A 639 -49.60 -19.21 40.20
C ASN A 639 -50.17 -18.42 41.38
N LEU A 640 -50.40 -19.07 42.53
CA LEU A 640 -51.19 -18.55 43.66
C LEU A 640 -50.42 -17.62 44.62
N GLY A 641 -49.14 -17.32 44.39
CA GLY A 641 -48.36 -16.53 45.37
C GLY A 641 -47.02 -15.94 44.90
N GLY A 642 -46.83 -15.73 43.59
CA GLY A 642 -45.59 -15.14 43.05
C GLY A 642 -45.82 -13.78 42.39
N ASP A 643 -44.81 -12.91 42.45
CA ASP A 643 -44.74 -11.72 41.58
C ASP A 643 -44.54 -12.19 40.13
N ILE A 644 -45.34 -11.67 39.19
CA ILE A 644 -45.34 -12.16 37.80
C ILE A 644 -44.26 -11.38 37.04
N THR A 645 -43.19 -12.07 36.68
CA THR A 645 -42.16 -11.51 35.79
C THR A 645 -42.75 -11.23 34.41
N ASN A 646 -42.55 -10.01 33.92
CA ASN A 646 -43.12 -9.49 32.68
C ASN A 646 -44.64 -9.62 32.59
N TYR A 647 -45.38 -9.21 33.64
CA TYR A 647 -46.85 -9.25 33.65
C TYR A 647 -47.47 -8.57 32.44
N GLU A 648 -47.03 -7.34 32.13
CA GLU A 648 -47.57 -6.54 31.03
C GLU A 648 -47.31 -7.20 29.68
N GLY A 649 -46.08 -7.67 29.41
CA GLY A 649 -45.77 -8.38 28.17
C GLY A 649 -46.57 -9.66 28.00
N LYS A 650 -46.75 -10.46 29.06
CA LYS A 650 -47.57 -11.69 29.00
C LYS A 650 -49.06 -11.40 28.82
N ALA A 651 -49.57 -10.33 29.44
CA ALA A 651 -50.94 -9.87 29.22
C ALA A 651 -51.13 -9.38 27.76
N MET A 652 -50.16 -8.64 27.22
CA MET A 652 -50.16 -8.22 25.81
C MET A 652 -50.07 -9.41 24.87
N ALA A 653 -49.19 -10.38 25.12
CA ALA A 653 -49.07 -11.59 24.31
C ALA A 653 -50.41 -12.36 24.24
N ALA A 654 -51.08 -12.55 25.39
CA ALA A 654 -52.40 -13.15 25.44
C ALA A 654 -53.44 -12.32 24.66
N ARG A 655 -53.40 -10.98 24.77
CA ARG A 655 -54.29 -10.10 24.01
C ARG A 655 -54.06 -10.18 22.50
N THR A 656 -52.80 -10.15 22.06
CA THR A 656 -52.41 -10.24 20.65
C THR A 656 -52.87 -11.55 20.04
N LEU A 657 -52.76 -12.66 20.77
CA LEU A 657 -53.29 -13.94 20.32
C LEU A 657 -54.82 -13.88 20.20
N LEU A 658 -55.53 -13.41 21.24
CA LEU A 658 -57.01 -13.32 21.25
C LEU A 658 -57.59 -12.37 20.20
N GLU A 659 -56.78 -11.53 19.54
CA GLU A 659 -57.21 -10.71 18.41
C GLU A 659 -57.33 -11.49 17.11
N ASP A 660 -56.62 -12.61 16.97
CA ASP A 660 -56.70 -13.45 15.79
C ASP A 660 -57.89 -14.41 15.86
N LYS A 661 -58.71 -14.41 14.80
CA LYS A 661 -59.94 -15.21 14.71
C LYS A 661 -59.69 -16.72 14.66
N LEU A 662 -58.47 -17.14 14.36
CA LEU A 662 -58.11 -18.55 14.30
C LEU A 662 -57.87 -19.15 15.69
N VAL A 663 -57.71 -18.34 16.75
CA VAL A 663 -57.44 -18.86 18.10
C VAL A 663 -58.60 -19.67 18.65
N ASP A 664 -58.30 -20.89 19.07
CA ASP A 664 -59.20 -21.71 19.87
C ASP A 664 -58.87 -21.52 21.36
N VAL A 665 -59.72 -20.75 22.05
CA VAL A 665 -59.53 -20.40 23.46
C VAL A 665 -59.80 -21.58 24.39
N GLN A 666 -60.59 -22.58 23.97
CA GLN A 666 -60.87 -23.76 24.78
C GLN A 666 -59.77 -24.82 24.64
N LEU A 667 -59.08 -24.82 23.50
CA LEU A 667 -57.96 -25.72 23.25
C LEU A 667 -56.74 -25.33 24.12
N GLY A 668 -56.27 -26.31 24.91
CA GLY A 668 -55.09 -26.20 25.75
C GLY A 668 -55.21 -25.35 27.02
N THR A 669 -56.26 -24.53 27.17
CA THR A 669 -56.57 -23.81 28.43
C THR A 669 -57.21 -24.71 29.49
N THR A 670 -57.81 -25.83 29.08
CA THR A 670 -58.35 -26.87 29.98
C THR A 670 -57.28 -27.60 30.79
N ASN A 671 -56.02 -27.55 30.34
CA ASN A 671 -54.87 -28.14 31.03
C ASN A 671 -54.16 -27.13 31.96
N LEU A 672 -54.73 -25.93 32.15
CA LEU A 672 -54.22 -24.96 33.12
C LEU A 672 -54.60 -25.35 34.55
N PRO A 673 -53.75 -25.04 35.56
CA PRO A 673 -54.07 -25.30 36.98
C PRO A 673 -55.31 -24.57 37.52
N MET A 674 -55.84 -23.60 36.78
CA MET A 674 -56.95 -22.74 37.17
C MET A 674 -57.89 -22.54 35.97
N THR A 675 -59.20 -22.48 36.22
CA THR A 675 -60.20 -22.18 35.17
C THR A 675 -60.02 -20.77 34.63
N ILE A 676 -60.45 -20.53 33.38
CA ILE A 676 -60.42 -19.18 32.77
C ILE A 676 -61.16 -18.16 33.64
N SER A 677 -62.29 -18.55 34.26
CA SER A 677 -63.01 -17.69 35.22
C SER A 677 -62.18 -17.32 36.46
N GLY A 678 -61.36 -18.25 36.96
CA GLY A 678 -60.43 -18.00 38.05
C GLY A 678 -59.27 -17.09 37.64
N ILE A 679 -58.78 -17.23 36.40
CA ILE A 679 -57.75 -16.36 35.83
C ILE A 679 -58.30 -14.94 35.65
N VAL A 680 -59.48 -14.78 35.07
CA VAL A 680 -60.17 -13.48 34.87
C VAL A 680 -60.34 -12.73 36.19
N ALA A 681 -60.70 -13.42 37.27
CA ALA A 681 -60.86 -12.81 38.60
C ALA A 681 -59.55 -12.28 39.20
N ARG A 682 -58.39 -12.66 38.63
CA ARG A 682 -57.05 -12.30 39.13
C ARG A 682 -56.27 -11.37 38.19
N LEU A 683 -56.76 -11.16 36.97
CA LEU A 683 -56.13 -10.27 36.01
C LEU A 683 -56.26 -8.80 36.48
N ARG A 684 -55.15 -8.07 36.38
CA ARG A 684 -55.08 -6.60 36.54
C ARG A 684 -55.38 -5.85 35.22
N ASP A 685 -55.41 -6.57 34.10
CA ASP A 685 -55.71 -6.01 32.77
C ASP A 685 -57.20 -6.22 32.46
N ASP A 686 -57.98 -5.16 32.62
CA ASP A 686 -59.44 -5.16 32.41
C ASP A 686 -59.84 -5.55 30.98
N GLU A 687 -58.99 -5.24 29.99
CA GLU A 687 -59.30 -5.52 28.60
C GLU A 687 -59.06 -7.00 28.27
N LEU A 688 -57.96 -7.58 28.76
CA LEU A 688 -57.72 -9.02 28.65
C LEU A 688 -58.78 -9.81 29.41
N ALA A 689 -59.15 -9.36 30.62
CA ALA A 689 -60.21 -9.96 31.42
C ALA A 689 -61.55 -9.97 30.67
N ARG A 690 -61.91 -8.86 30.03
CA ARG A 690 -63.11 -8.76 29.19
C ARG A 690 -63.05 -9.71 27.99
N LYS A 691 -61.95 -9.71 27.23
CA LYS A 691 -61.79 -10.59 26.05
C LYS A 691 -61.88 -12.08 26.42
N LEU A 692 -61.27 -12.50 27.54
CA LEU A 692 -61.38 -13.88 28.01
C LEU A 692 -62.79 -14.22 28.50
N ALA A 693 -63.47 -13.29 29.18
CA ALA A 693 -64.84 -13.50 29.63
C ALA A 693 -65.84 -13.63 28.47
N GLU A 694 -65.64 -12.89 27.38
CA GLU A 694 -66.46 -12.95 26.15
C GLU A 694 -66.39 -14.30 25.44
N VAL A 695 -65.32 -15.09 25.65
CA VAL A 695 -65.12 -16.40 25.00
C VAL A 695 -65.55 -17.58 25.88
N VAL A 696 -65.82 -17.35 27.17
CA VAL A 696 -66.32 -18.35 28.12
C VAL A 696 -67.87 -18.41 28.16
N ILE A 697 -68.54 -17.40 27.60
CA ILE A 697 -70.00 -17.31 27.44
C ILE A 697 -70.40 -17.87 26.08
#